data_AF-A0AAV9R320-F1
#
_entry.id   AF-A0AAV9R320-F1
#
_cell.length_a   1.000
_cell.length_b   1.000
_cell.length_c   1.000
_cell.angle_alpha   90.00
_cell.angle_beta   90.00
_cell.angle_gamma   90.00
#
_symmetry.space_group_name_H-M   'P 1'
#
loop_
_entity.id
_entity.type
_entity.pdbx_description
1 polymer ?
#
loop_
_entity_poly.entity_id
_entity_poly.type
_entity_poly.pdbx_seq_one_letter_code
_entity_poly.pdbx_strand_id
1 'polypeptide(L)'
;MEGLGMETVAYPHSPLMSIHPSPPVLPSQKSGIVLGVKALDDSRSKGMSFGTVLGLKRSDTAPVEPDDFAFFLEGTNKCLGVLGNSLSLTPSCEEPYQRWKWVSRGRLFNLGSSLCLGLNTGNVTYSFHDPPMAVYTCDREPPRVEWTWNCGEVLDKLNSLIQSQASWNGSAISTSAKWRLYGDEQDLCSKTYQEIYTIQGNSYGRPCYLPFMYEGQWFHDCTSTGREDGHLWCATTYNYDRDQRWGFCPVKGSSCETFWDTDPVTDSCYQFNFEATLSWSEARISCQQQGADLLSISKLHEQTYINGILNAYSSALWIGLNDLDLSGGWQWSDSSPVKYLNWDPDHPSHAEEENCVVVKSESSGRWQNRDCSDALPYACKKRPNATLDPFTTDSWSDDHKYECDVGWQSFQAGCYKLSSEKSEWNAAQRACQKMDANLVSIHTLPELEFIIRSLKKDLDQLWIGLHDTDMQMDFQWTDHTPVIFTFWHPFEPNNFRNTQEDCVSMWGPDGRWDDSPCNLTLPFICKKPGTKSDGKPQNQECKQGWKWHSPACYWVGEDLSTFDEARKSCEAQEAALVTITNRFEQAFANSLMFGRSGESFWIGLNDQVTHRSFRWLSGDEVSYTHWNRDQPANIHGGCVAMATGIATGLWEVKECASAKAKFICRQNQDTSLSPEPPAPQPTPSLSGACPNGWKSNSNLRYCYKVFHSSYLEQKQKWLDAHLFCRKYGANLLSISSPDEEQFVLQVLHETFGESEEHEQHWFWIGLNRRNPMDNGSWKWSDGLPLTYRNFGRYYYNIRQCAAADLGTMTWLAMHCDSELDWICKIPR
;
A
#
# COMPACT_ATOMS: atom_id res chain seq x y z
N MET A 1 -4.35 -44.39 38.26
CA MET A 1 -4.26 -44.74 39.69
C MET A 1 -4.29 -43.43 40.44
N GLU A 2 -5.49 -43.09 40.90
CA GLU A 2 -5.81 -42.87 42.33
C GLU A 2 -5.32 -41.49 42.78
N GLY A 3 -6.16 -40.48 43.05
CA GLY A 3 -7.44 -40.46 43.75
C GLY A 3 -7.25 -39.51 44.95
N LEU A 4 -7.97 -38.40 45.05
CA LEU A 4 -9.12 -38.14 45.96
C LEU A 4 -9.29 -36.60 45.95
N GLY A 5 -10.45 -35.97 45.75
CA GLY A 5 -11.74 -36.11 46.44
C GLY A 5 -11.89 -34.94 47.45
N MET A 6 -12.67 -33.88 47.15
CA MET A 6 -14.10 -33.65 47.54
C MET A 6 -14.27 -33.42 49.07
N GLU A 7 -15.06 -32.50 49.65
CA GLU A 7 -16.42 -31.97 49.42
C GLU A 7 -16.66 -30.80 50.46
N THR A 8 -17.25 -29.64 50.11
CA THR A 8 -18.68 -29.19 50.16
C THR A 8 -19.47 -29.35 51.46
N VAL A 9 -20.21 -28.29 51.87
CA VAL A 9 -21.59 -28.25 52.44
C VAL A 9 -22.09 -26.78 52.36
N ALA A 10 -23.35 -26.35 52.18
CA ALA A 10 -24.60 -26.77 51.52
C ALA A 10 -25.64 -25.61 51.69
N TYR A 11 -26.67 -25.56 50.83
CA TYR A 11 -27.79 -24.59 50.75
C TYR A 11 -28.87 -24.76 51.85
N PRO A 12 -29.89 -23.87 51.92
CA PRO A 12 -31.24 -24.26 51.42
C PRO A 12 -32.12 -23.14 50.78
N HIS A 13 -33.28 -23.59 50.28
CA HIS A 13 -34.25 -23.06 49.28
C HIS A 13 -35.22 -21.88 49.63
N SER A 14 -35.58 -21.10 48.57
CA SER A 14 -36.86 -20.53 48.02
C SER A 14 -38.18 -20.47 48.85
N PRO A 15 -39.23 -19.62 48.56
CA PRO A 15 -39.78 -19.27 47.21
C PRO A 15 -40.48 -17.88 46.93
N LEU A 16 -40.82 -17.71 45.65
CA LEU A 16 -41.62 -16.74 44.84
C LEU A 16 -42.73 -15.84 45.46
N MET A 17 -42.84 -14.58 44.98
CA MET A 17 -44.06 -14.01 44.32
C MET A 17 -43.80 -12.64 43.64
N SER A 18 -44.59 -12.36 42.60
CA SER A 18 -44.50 -11.37 41.50
C SER A 18 -45.38 -10.13 41.65
N ILE A 19 -44.96 -8.91 41.27
CA ILE A 19 -45.83 -7.76 40.89
C ILE A 19 -45.10 -6.78 39.93
N HIS A 20 -45.72 -6.42 38.79
CA HIS A 20 -45.39 -5.31 37.86
C HIS A 20 -45.82 -3.93 38.44
N PRO A 21 -45.20 -2.79 38.05
CA PRO A 21 -45.88 -1.92 37.05
C PRO A 21 -44.96 -1.08 36.13
N SER A 22 -45.60 -0.59 35.06
CA SER A 22 -45.18 0.25 33.93
C SER A 22 -44.80 1.72 34.30
N PRO A 23 -44.32 2.56 33.35
CA PRO A 23 -43.45 3.72 33.59
C PRO A 23 -44.19 5.06 33.75
N PRO A 24 -43.54 6.12 34.26
CA PRO A 24 -44.07 7.48 34.20
C PRO A 24 -43.49 8.31 33.05
N VAL A 25 -44.41 8.89 32.30
CA VAL A 25 -44.31 10.07 31.42
C VAL A 25 -44.04 11.33 32.25
N LEU A 26 -43.33 12.35 31.71
CA LEU A 26 -43.44 13.80 32.05
C LEU A 26 -42.52 14.67 31.13
N PRO A 27 -42.67 16.01 31.01
CA PRO A 27 -43.38 16.65 29.88
C PRO A 27 -42.61 17.78 29.16
N SER A 28 -43.28 18.37 28.16
CA SER A 28 -42.91 19.59 27.42
C SER A 28 -43.45 20.88 28.08
N GLN A 29 -42.68 21.98 28.06
CA GLN A 29 -43.02 23.29 27.44
C GLN A 29 -42.12 24.46 27.90
N LYS A 30 -41.62 25.19 26.88
CA LYS A 30 -41.48 26.66 26.71
C LYS A 30 -40.63 27.49 27.67
N SER A 31 -39.67 28.23 27.08
CA SER A 31 -39.80 29.69 26.84
C SER A 31 -38.59 30.24 26.08
N GLY A 32 -38.83 31.02 25.02
CA GLY A 32 -37.80 31.69 24.24
C GLY A 32 -37.39 33.05 24.79
N ILE A 33 -36.19 33.50 24.40
CA ILE A 33 -35.78 34.91 24.39
C ILE A 33 -35.09 35.17 23.05
N VAL A 34 -35.62 36.16 22.34
CA VAL A 34 -35.12 36.71 21.07
C VAL A 34 -34.27 37.93 21.38
N LEU A 35 -33.07 38.01 20.81
CA LEU A 35 -32.35 39.26 20.56
C LEU A 35 -31.84 39.23 19.13
N GLY A 36 -32.42 40.08 18.28
CA GLY A 36 -32.07 40.21 16.87
C GLY A 36 -31.04 41.30 16.62
N VAL A 37 -30.30 41.17 15.51
CA VAL A 37 -29.67 42.31 14.81
C VAL A 37 -29.80 42.09 13.29
N LYS A 38 -30.64 42.95 12.71
CA LYS A 38 -30.71 43.50 11.34
C LYS A 38 -29.77 42.95 10.25
N ALA A 39 -30.37 42.36 9.22
CA ALA A 39 -29.88 42.40 7.85
C ALA A 39 -30.44 43.65 7.13
N LEU A 40 -29.60 44.30 6.33
CA LEU A 40 -29.94 45.41 5.44
C LEU A 40 -30.54 44.85 4.14
N ASP A 41 -31.71 45.39 3.81
CA ASP A 41 -32.47 45.19 2.59
C ASP A 41 -32.01 46.24 1.56
N ASP A 42 -31.75 45.84 0.32
CA ASP A 42 -31.90 46.76 -0.80
C ASP A 42 -32.50 46.03 -2.02
N SER A 43 -33.70 46.47 -2.35
CA SER A 43 -34.58 45.93 -3.37
C SER A 43 -34.27 46.56 -4.73
N ARG A 44 -34.27 45.77 -5.80
CA ARG A 44 -34.82 46.23 -7.09
C ARG A 44 -35.33 45.07 -7.94
N SER A 45 -36.66 45.07 -8.06
CA SER A 45 -37.48 44.22 -8.92
C SER A 45 -37.27 44.52 -10.41
N LYS A 46 -37.18 43.48 -11.23
CA LYS A 46 -37.82 43.41 -12.56
C LYS A 46 -38.14 41.95 -12.86
N GLY A 47 -39.43 41.65 -12.96
CA GLY A 47 -39.94 40.32 -13.28
C GLY A 47 -39.85 39.99 -14.77
N MET A 48 -39.62 38.72 -15.06
CA MET A 48 -40.08 38.07 -16.28
C MET A 48 -40.18 36.57 -16.00
N SER A 49 -41.41 36.06 -16.09
CA SER A 49 -41.77 34.64 -15.96
C SER A 49 -41.57 33.95 -17.30
N PHE A 50 -40.80 32.87 -17.36
CA PHE A 50 -41.01 31.74 -18.26
C PHE A 50 -40.44 30.48 -17.59
N GLY A 51 -41.22 29.40 -17.59
CA GLY A 51 -40.98 28.19 -16.81
C GLY A 51 -39.82 27.34 -17.32
N THR A 52 -39.15 26.69 -16.38
CA THR A 52 -38.17 25.62 -16.66
C THR A 52 -38.28 24.54 -15.60
N VAL A 53 -38.33 23.31 -16.09
CA VAL A 53 -38.33 22.03 -15.37
C VAL A 53 -37.16 21.98 -14.37
N LEU A 54 -37.44 21.59 -13.12
CA LEU A 54 -36.43 21.30 -12.08
C LEU A 54 -35.57 20.11 -12.52
N GLY A 55 -34.38 20.39 -13.02
CA GLY A 55 -33.28 19.42 -13.04
C GLY A 55 -32.70 19.31 -11.64
N LEU A 56 -32.76 18.11 -11.05
CA LEU A 56 -31.99 17.74 -9.86
C LEU A 56 -30.50 17.94 -10.18
N LYS A 57 -29.85 18.83 -9.42
CA LYS A 57 -28.40 19.03 -9.47
C LYS A 57 -27.71 17.71 -9.11
N ARG A 58 -26.98 17.16 -10.08
CA ARG A 58 -26.02 16.07 -9.91
C ARG A 58 -24.91 16.57 -8.98
N SER A 59 -24.62 15.83 -7.92
CA SER A 59 -23.51 16.08 -7.01
C SER A 59 -22.21 16.13 -7.81
N ASP A 60 -21.42 17.19 -7.62
CA ASP A 60 -20.09 17.36 -8.20
C ASP A 60 -19.10 16.38 -7.54
N THR A 61 -19.02 15.16 -8.06
CA THR A 61 -17.85 14.29 -7.88
C THR A 61 -16.93 14.46 -9.08
N ALA A 62 -15.64 14.68 -8.84
CA ALA A 62 -14.62 14.63 -9.89
C ALA A 62 -14.80 13.38 -10.78
N PRO A 63 -14.63 13.46 -12.10
CA PRO A 63 -14.88 12.33 -12.98
C PRO A 63 -13.84 11.24 -12.68
N VAL A 64 -14.28 10.18 -12.02
CA VAL A 64 -13.60 8.89 -12.02
C VAL A 64 -13.58 8.44 -13.49
N GLU A 65 -12.41 8.05 -14.01
CA GLU A 65 -12.35 7.45 -15.34
C GLU A 65 -13.41 6.35 -15.46
N PRO A 66 -14.12 6.24 -16.60
CA PRO A 66 -15.03 5.13 -16.82
C PRO A 66 -14.28 3.81 -16.63
N ASP A 67 -14.78 2.92 -15.78
CA ASP A 67 -14.18 1.61 -15.53
C ASP A 67 -14.54 0.58 -16.62
N ASP A 68 -15.34 1.00 -17.59
CA ASP A 68 -15.66 0.28 -18.81
C ASP A 68 -14.77 0.72 -19.99
N PHE A 69 -14.53 -0.21 -20.91
CA PHE A 69 -13.59 -0.05 -22.02
C PHE A 69 -14.07 -0.79 -23.27
N ALA A 70 -13.44 -0.52 -24.41
CA ALA A 70 -13.71 -1.23 -25.66
C ALA A 70 -12.42 -1.85 -26.20
N PHE A 71 -12.49 -3.10 -26.65
CA PHE A 71 -11.39 -3.75 -27.36
C PHE A 71 -11.31 -3.20 -28.77
N PHE A 72 -10.16 -2.64 -29.13
CA PHE A 72 -9.87 -2.09 -30.44
C PHE A 72 -8.83 -2.94 -31.16
N LEU A 73 -9.14 -3.31 -32.41
CA LEU A 73 -8.24 -4.08 -33.26
C LEU A 73 -7.44 -3.15 -34.18
N GLU A 74 -6.13 -3.07 -33.97
CA GLU A 74 -5.24 -2.22 -34.76
C GLU A 74 -5.27 -2.56 -36.26
N GLY A 75 -5.19 -1.52 -37.09
CA GLY A 75 -5.20 -1.65 -38.54
C GLY A 75 -6.59 -1.87 -39.17
N THR A 76 -7.63 -2.14 -38.38
CA THR A 76 -9.00 -2.37 -38.90
C THR A 76 -10.01 -1.27 -38.56
N ASN A 77 -9.71 -0.40 -37.60
CA ASN A 77 -10.64 0.60 -37.04
C ASN A 77 -11.97 -0.02 -36.58
N LYS A 78 -11.93 -1.21 -35.99
CA LYS A 78 -13.11 -1.91 -35.46
C LYS A 78 -12.91 -2.28 -34.01
N CYS A 79 -14.02 -2.35 -33.27
CA CYS A 79 -14.07 -2.81 -31.90
C CYS A 79 -14.85 -4.12 -31.74
N LEU A 80 -14.50 -4.89 -30.71
CA LEU A 80 -15.20 -6.11 -30.35
C LEU A 80 -16.51 -5.78 -29.62
N GLY A 81 -17.62 -6.29 -30.14
CA GLY A 81 -18.91 -6.21 -29.49
C GLY A 81 -19.71 -7.49 -29.56
N VAL A 82 -20.91 -7.45 -29.00
CA VAL A 82 -21.84 -8.58 -28.95
C VAL A 82 -23.05 -8.30 -29.81
N LEU A 83 -23.37 -9.22 -30.72
CA LEU A 83 -24.59 -9.20 -31.53
C LEU A 83 -25.34 -10.52 -31.32
N GLY A 84 -26.54 -10.43 -30.72
CA GLY A 84 -27.26 -11.61 -30.24
C GLY A 84 -26.45 -12.34 -29.17
N ASN A 85 -26.13 -13.61 -29.41
CA ASN A 85 -25.30 -14.44 -28.52
C ASN A 85 -23.91 -14.71 -29.11
N SER A 86 -23.42 -13.83 -29.99
CA SER A 86 -22.15 -14.03 -30.70
C SER A 86 -21.26 -12.79 -30.69
N LEU A 87 -19.95 -13.01 -30.73
CA LEU A 87 -18.96 -11.95 -30.85
C LEU A 87 -18.91 -11.41 -32.28
N SER A 88 -18.77 -10.11 -32.43
CA SER A 88 -18.70 -9.44 -33.73
C SER A 88 -17.75 -8.24 -33.71
N LEU A 89 -17.12 -7.96 -34.85
CA LEU A 89 -16.30 -6.77 -35.04
C LEU A 89 -17.14 -5.66 -35.68
N THR A 90 -17.31 -4.55 -34.96
CA THR A 90 -18.15 -3.42 -35.38
C THR A 90 -17.34 -2.13 -35.49
N PRO A 91 -17.75 -1.16 -36.32
CA PRO A 91 -17.06 0.12 -36.44
C PRO A 91 -17.28 1.06 -35.23
N SER A 92 -18.37 0.91 -34.49
CA SER A 92 -18.60 1.65 -33.24
C SER A 92 -17.74 1.10 -32.10
N CYS A 93 -17.30 1.96 -31.20
CA CYS A 93 -16.54 1.61 -29.98
C CYS A 93 -17.15 2.22 -28.69
N GLU A 94 -18.15 3.10 -28.83
CA GLU A 94 -18.75 3.84 -27.71
C GLU A 94 -20.13 3.27 -27.30
N GLU A 95 -20.75 2.47 -28.14
CA GLU A 95 -22.08 1.90 -27.91
C GLU A 95 -22.04 0.76 -26.88
N PRO A 96 -23.07 0.57 -26.03
CA PRO A 96 -23.05 -0.39 -24.91
C PRO A 96 -22.69 -1.83 -25.31
N TYR A 97 -23.07 -2.26 -26.51
CA TYR A 97 -22.76 -3.61 -27.02
C TYR A 97 -21.28 -3.83 -27.32
N GLN A 98 -20.47 -2.78 -27.38
CA GLN A 98 -19.02 -2.79 -27.57
C GLN A 98 -18.26 -2.42 -26.29
N ARG A 99 -18.97 -2.02 -25.23
CA ARG A 99 -18.40 -1.71 -23.93
C ARG A 99 -18.32 -2.98 -23.09
N TRP A 100 -17.15 -3.17 -22.50
CA TRP A 100 -16.80 -4.29 -21.65
C TRP A 100 -16.29 -3.78 -20.31
N LYS A 101 -16.46 -4.58 -19.28
CA LYS A 101 -16.01 -4.27 -17.92
C LYS A 101 -15.55 -5.52 -17.23
N TRP A 102 -14.47 -5.40 -16.46
CA TRP A 102 -14.07 -6.44 -15.52
C TRP A 102 -15.01 -6.42 -14.32
N VAL A 103 -15.54 -7.58 -13.98
CA VAL A 103 -16.47 -7.77 -12.85
C VAL A 103 -15.93 -8.85 -11.90
N SER A 104 -16.69 -9.20 -10.87
CA SER A 104 -16.22 -10.11 -9.82
C SER A 104 -15.73 -11.43 -10.40
N ARG A 105 -14.70 -12.00 -9.75
CA ARG A 105 -14.05 -13.26 -10.12
C ARG A 105 -13.34 -13.24 -11.48
N GLY A 106 -12.82 -12.09 -11.89
CA GLY A 106 -12.00 -11.97 -13.10
C GLY A 106 -12.80 -12.33 -14.37
N ARG A 107 -14.07 -11.93 -14.41
CA ARG A 107 -14.97 -12.15 -15.55
C ARG A 107 -15.06 -10.88 -16.37
N LEU A 108 -15.24 -11.04 -17.67
CA LEU A 108 -15.40 -9.92 -18.59
C LEU A 108 -16.86 -9.82 -19.03
N PHE A 109 -17.53 -8.75 -18.61
CA PHE A 109 -18.96 -8.52 -18.81
C PHE A 109 -19.18 -7.51 -19.94
N ASN A 110 -20.13 -7.78 -20.83
CA ASN A 110 -20.56 -6.85 -21.88
C ASN A 110 -21.80 -6.07 -21.44
N LEU A 111 -21.70 -4.73 -21.46
CA LEU A 111 -22.73 -3.85 -20.89
C LEU A 111 -24.04 -3.89 -21.68
N GLY A 112 -23.98 -3.98 -23.01
CA GLY A 112 -25.17 -3.97 -23.86
C GLY A 112 -25.95 -5.29 -23.86
N SER A 113 -25.25 -6.43 -23.93
CA SER A 113 -25.89 -7.75 -23.97
C SER A 113 -26.16 -8.38 -22.61
N SER A 114 -25.51 -7.88 -21.55
CA SER A 114 -25.52 -8.49 -20.21
C SER A 114 -24.99 -9.93 -20.17
N LEU A 115 -24.03 -10.25 -21.03
CA LEU A 115 -23.39 -11.55 -21.12
C LEU A 115 -21.90 -11.48 -20.77
N CYS A 116 -21.35 -12.59 -20.30
CA CYS A 116 -19.95 -12.75 -19.96
C CYS A 116 -19.19 -13.46 -21.07
N LEU A 117 -17.96 -13.02 -21.36
CA LEU A 117 -17.06 -13.72 -22.27
C LEU A 117 -16.61 -15.06 -21.66
N GLY A 118 -16.68 -16.14 -22.44
CA GLY A 118 -16.16 -17.45 -22.06
C GLY A 118 -15.34 -18.09 -23.18
N LEU A 119 -14.28 -18.81 -22.81
CA LEU A 119 -13.42 -19.55 -23.75
C LEU A 119 -13.73 -21.05 -23.63
N ASN A 120 -13.82 -21.73 -24.78
CA ASN A 120 -14.03 -23.19 -24.81
C ASN A 120 -12.68 -23.91 -24.58
N THR A 121 -12.65 -24.87 -23.66
CA THR A 121 -11.47 -25.68 -23.32
C THR A 121 -11.49 -27.08 -23.94
N GLY A 122 -12.50 -27.39 -24.74
CA GLY A 122 -12.61 -28.67 -25.45
C GLY A 122 -11.57 -28.83 -26.57
N ASN A 123 -10.93 -30.00 -26.64
CA ASN A 123 -9.96 -30.39 -27.67
C ASN A 123 -10.63 -30.74 -29.02
N VAL A 124 -11.51 -29.86 -29.51
CA VAL A 124 -12.39 -30.14 -30.66
C VAL A 124 -11.89 -29.37 -31.87
N THR A 125 -11.75 -30.08 -32.99
CA THR A 125 -11.63 -29.46 -34.32
C THR A 125 -12.71 -28.40 -34.48
N TYR A 126 -12.30 -27.13 -34.55
CA TYR A 126 -13.18 -25.97 -34.61
C TYR A 126 -14.24 -26.16 -35.71
N SER A 127 -15.50 -26.32 -35.29
CA SER A 127 -16.65 -26.31 -36.20
C SER A 127 -17.37 -24.97 -36.09
N PHE A 128 -18.15 -24.59 -37.10
CA PHE A 128 -19.01 -23.40 -37.10
C PHE A 128 -19.97 -23.32 -35.89
N HIS A 129 -20.20 -24.44 -35.18
CA HIS A 129 -21.11 -24.54 -34.05
C HIS A 129 -20.45 -24.38 -32.67
N ASP A 130 -19.12 -24.47 -32.57
CA ASP A 130 -18.38 -24.35 -31.31
C ASP A 130 -17.21 -23.36 -31.48
N PRO A 131 -17.46 -22.04 -31.43
CA PRO A 131 -16.40 -21.06 -31.55
C PRO A 131 -15.47 -21.13 -30.32
N PRO A 132 -14.16 -20.86 -30.50
CA PRO A 132 -13.18 -20.81 -29.40
C PRO A 132 -13.52 -19.77 -28.33
N MET A 133 -14.31 -18.77 -28.70
CA MET A 133 -14.87 -17.73 -27.85
C MET A 133 -16.36 -17.53 -28.09
N ALA A 134 -17.12 -17.43 -27.02
CA ALA A 134 -18.52 -17.05 -27.06
C ALA A 134 -18.91 -16.23 -25.83
N VAL A 135 -20.15 -15.77 -25.82
CA VAL A 135 -20.74 -15.07 -24.69
C VAL A 135 -21.81 -15.94 -24.05
N TYR A 136 -21.85 -15.94 -22.72
CA TYR A 136 -22.72 -16.79 -21.92
C TYR A 136 -23.43 -15.94 -20.86
N THR A 137 -24.53 -16.44 -20.32
CA THR A 137 -25.13 -15.86 -19.12
C THR A 137 -24.13 -15.91 -17.97
N CYS A 138 -24.08 -14.89 -17.12
CA CYS A 138 -23.05 -14.78 -16.07
C CYS A 138 -23.39 -15.55 -14.77
N ASP A 139 -24.35 -16.46 -14.81
CA ASP A 139 -24.95 -17.14 -13.64
C ASP A 139 -24.16 -18.37 -13.20
N ARG A 140 -23.77 -19.25 -14.13
CA ARG A 140 -22.98 -20.45 -13.84
C ARG A 140 -22.06 -20.82 -14.99
N GLU A 141 -20.80 -21.05 -14.66
CA GLU A 141 -19.77 -21.47 -15.61
C GLU A 141 -20.18 -22.80 -16.28
N PRO A 142 -20.39 -22.81 -17.62
CA PRO A 142 -20.77 -24.00 -18.34
C PRO A 142 -19.65 -25.06 -18.30
N PRO A 143 -19.99 -26.36 -18.40
CA PRO A 143 -18.97 -27.39 -18.55
C PRO A 143 -18.07 -27.12 -19.77
N ARG A 144 -16.74 -27.23 -19.59
CA ARG A 144 -15.71 -26.97 -20.63
C ARG A 144 -15.66 -25.53 -21.14
N VAL A 145 -16.25 -24.60 -20.40
CA VAL A 145 -16.06 -23.17 -20.61
C VAL A 145 -15.36 -22.65 -19.39
N GLU A 146 -14.29 -21.91 -19.60
CA GLU A 146 -13.66 -21.13 -18.55
C GLU A 146 -14.17 -19.68 -18.63
N TRP A 147 -14.40 -19.07 -17.48
CA TRP A 147 -14.82 -17.68 -17.30
C TRP A 147 -13.82 -16.86 -16.49
N THR A 148 -12.97 -17.57 -15.75
CA THR A 148 -12.02 -16.97 -14.82
C THR A 148 -10.73 -16.72 -15.58
N TRP A 149 -10.46 -15.45 -15.89
CA TRP A 149 -9.44 -15.16 -16.87
C TRP A 149 -8.30 -14.30 -16.32
N ASN A 150 -7.09 -14.74 -16.67
CA ASN A 150 -5.92 -13.89 -16.76
C ASN A 150 -6.06 -13.01 -18.03
N CYS A 151 -5.83 -11.71 -17.91
CA CYS A 151 -5.95 -10.77 -19.03
C CYS A 151 -5.03 -11.13 -20.22
N GLY A 152 -3.85 -11.70 -19.94
CA GLY A 152 -2.90 -12.23 -20.92
C GLY A 152 -3.46 -13.42 -21.70
N GLU A 153 -4.09 -14.39 -21.03
CA GLU A 153 -4.71 -15.54 -21.72
C GLU A 153 -5.85 -15.10 -22.65
N VAL A 154 -6.65 -14.12 -22.22
CA VAL A 154 -7.70 -13.52 -23.06
C VAL A 154 -7.08 -12.88 -24.29
N LEU A 155 -6.01 -12.10 -24.11
CA LEU A 155 -5.29 -11.47 -25.22
C LEU A 155 -4.66 -12.50 -26.16
N ASP A 156 -4.03 -13.54 -25.64
CA ASP A 156 -3.41 -14.60 -26.44
C ASP A 156 -4.44 -15.36 -27.27
N LYS A 157 -5.59 -15.70 -26.68
CA LYS A 157 -6.69 -16.31 -27.44
C LYS A 157 -7.26 -15.33 -28.45
N LEU A 158 -7.48 -14.06 -28.09
CA LEU A 158 -7.97 -13.02 -29.01
C LEU A 158 -7.02 -12.81 -30.19
N ASN A 159 -5.72 -12.86 -29.96
CA ASN A 159 -4.68 -12.76 -30.99
C ASN A 159 -4.68 -14.00 -31.90
N SER A 160 -4.90 -15.20 -31.37
CA SER A 160 -5.02 -16.42 -32.21
C SER A 160 -6.27 -16.41 -33.10
N LEU A 161 -7.36 -15.73 -32.69
CA LEU A 161 -8.56 -15.56 -33.54
C LEU A 161 -8.32 -14.63 -34.73
N ILE A 162 -7.47 -13.61 -34.59
CA ILE A 162 -7.07 -12.74 -35.71
C ILE A 162 -6.42 -13.59 -36.81
N GLN A 163 -5.54 -14.51 -36.42
CA GLN A 163 -4.78 -15.35 -37.35
C GLN A 163 -5.66 -16.36 -38.11
N SER A 164 -6.76 -16.82 -37.50
CA SER A 164 -7.70 -17.74 -38.15
C SER A 164 -8.71 -17.03 -39.07
N GLN A 165 -9.16 -15.81 -38.73
CA GLN A 165 -10.12 -15.04 -39.54
C GLN A 165 -9.54 -14.39 -40.80
N ALA A 166 -8.21 -14.29 -40.94
CA ALA A 166 -7.56 -13.89 -42.20
C ALA A 166 -7.93 -14.81 -43.39
N SER A 167 -8.50 -15.99 -43.11
CA SER A 167 -8.95 -16.94 -44.13
C SER A 167 -10.43 -16.78 -44.55
N TRP A 168 -11.20 -15.87 -43.93
CA TRP A 168 -12.68 -15.87 -44.01
C TRP A 168 -13.32 -14.65 -44.67
N ASN A 169 -12.63 -13.51 -44.72
CA ASN A 169 -13.09 -12.35 -45.49
C ASN A 169 -11.87 -11.77 -46.18
N GLY A 170 -11.86 -11.73 -47.51
CA GLY A 170 -10.72 -11.36 -48.37
C GLY A 170 -10.19 -9.92 -48.24
N SER A 171 -10.13 -9.36 -47.03
CA SER A 171 -9.32 -8.23 -46.63
C SER A 171 -8.13 -8.79 -45.86
N ALA A 172 -6.92 -8.63 -46.40
CA ALA A 172 -5.70 -9.08 -45.75
C ALA A 172 -5.52 -8.35 -44.40
N ILE A 173 -5.89 -9.02 -43.30
CA ILE A 173 -5.51 -8.56 -41.97
C ILE A 173 -4.01 -8.80 -41.84
N SER A 174 -3.25 -7.73 -41.62
CA SER A 174 -1.80 -7.82 -41.42
C SER A 174 -1.48 -8.81 -40.30
N THR A 175 -0.45 -9.64 -40.49
CA THR A 175 0.09 -10.56 -39.48
C THR A 175 0.65 -9.86 -38.23
N SER A 176 0.58 -8.53 -38.19
CA SER A 176 1.01 -7.66 -37.08
C SER A 176 -0.13 -7.01 -36.28
N ALA A 177 -1.40 -7.32 -36.56
CA ALA A 177 -2.53 -6.69 -35.86
C ALA A 177 -2.60 -7.12 -34.38
N LYS A 178 -2.73 -6.15 -33.48
CA LYS A 178 -2.82 -6.35 -32.02
C LYS A 178 -4.12 -5.78 -31.47
N TRP A 179 -4.58 -6.36 -30.37
CA TRP A 179 -5.67 -5.82 -29.56
C TRP A 179 -5.12 -4.80 -28.57
N ARG A 180 -5.77 -3.63 -28.52
CA ARG A 180 -5.53 -2.57 -27.52
C ARG A 180 -6.85 -2.03 -27.00
N LEU A 181 -6.81 -1.16 -25.99
CA LEU A 181 -7.99 -0.44 -25.55
C LEU A 181 -8.28 0.74 -26.49
N TYR A 182 -9.56 0.99 -26.78
CA TYR A 182 -9.96 2.13 -27.59
C TYR A 182 -9.61 3.45 -26.88
N GLY A 183 -8.84 4.31 -27.55
CA GLY A 183 -8.41 5.60 -27.00
C GLY A 183 -7.13 5.54 -26.15
N ASP A 184 -6.51 4.36 -26.00
CA ASP A 184 -5.29 4.15 -25.23
C ASP A 184 -4.28 3.31 -26.06
N GLU A 185 -2.98 3.38 -25.72
CA GLU A 185 -1.96 2.47 -26.26
C GLU A 185 -1.81 1.19 -25.41
N GLN A 186 -2.46 1.16 -24.24
CA GLN A 186 -2.42 0.03 -23.33
C GLN A 186 -3.31 -1.16 -23.78
N ASP A 187 -2.94 -2.37 -23.35
CA ASP A 187 -3.72 -3.59 -23.57
C ASP A 187 -4.73 -3.84 -22.43
N LEU A 188 -5.50 -4.93 -22.53
CA LEU A 188 -6.53 -5.32 -21.55
C LEU A 188 -6.00 -5.41 -20.11
N CYS A 189 -4.73 -5.78 -19.93
CA CYS A 189 -4.14 -6.00 -18.61
C CYS A 189 -3.95 -4.71 -17.81
N SER A 190 -4.05 -3.54 -18.45
CA SER A 190 -4.03 -2.24 -17.76
C SER A 190 -5.30 -1.96 -16.96
N LYS A 191 -6.45 -2.54 -17.37
CA LYS A 191 -7.73 -2.37 -16.68
C LYS A 191 -7.91 -3.49 -15.67
N THR A 192 -8.27 -3.13 -14.45
CA THR A 192 -8.44 -4.05 -13.34
C THR A 192 -9.80 -3.84 -12.68
N TYR A 193 -10.43 -4.94 -12.27
CA TYR A 193 -11.55 -4.87 -11.32
C TYR A 193 -11.00 -4.53 -9.94
N GLN A 194 -11.82 -4.02 -9.03
CA GLN A 194 -11.51 -3.99 -7.60
C GLN A 194 -12.74 -4.51 -6.85
N GLU A 195 -12.54 -5.47 -5.96
CA GLU A 195 -13.64 -6.01 -5.15
C GLU A 195 -14.25 -4.92 -4.30
N ILE A 196 -15.57 -4.75 -4.34
CA ILE A 196 -16.28 -3.74 -3.55
C ILE A 196 -16.77 -4.42 -2.26
N TYR A 197 -16.18 -4.08 -1.11
CA TYR A 197 -16.57 -4.66 0.18
C TYR A 197 -17.80 -3.97 0.72
N THR A 198 -18.86 -4.74 0.99
CA THR A 198 -20.11 -4.16 1.47
C THR A 198 -19.99 -3.64 2.90
N ILE A 199 -20.80 -2.64 3.24
CA ILE A 199 -20.97 -2.14 4.61
C ILE A 199 -22.41 -2.42 5.07
N GLN A 200 -22.58 -2.74 6.36
CA GLN A 200 -23.87 -3.14 6.95
C GLN A 200 -24.52 -4.31 6.17
N GLY A 201 -25.86 -4.38 6.16
CA GLY A 201 -26.61 -5.42 5.46
C GLY A 201 -26.59 -6.75 6.21
N ASN A 202 -26.80 -7.85 5.49
CA ASN A 202 -26.91 -9.20 6.06
C ASN A 202 -25.84 -10.17 5.50
N SER A 203 -24.76 -9.61 4.97
CA SER A 203 -23.69 -10.33 4.30
C SER A 203 -22.33 -10.18 4.96
N TYR A 204 -22.30 -9.60 6.17
CA TYR A 204 -21.12 -9.55 7.04
C TYR A 204 -19.87 -8.97 6.36
N GLY A 205 -20.05 -7.93 5.54
CA GLY A 205 -18.95 -7.25 4.84
C GLY A 205 -18.46 -7.93 3.56
N ARG A 206 -19.07 -9.06 3.14
CA ARG A 206 -18.67 -9.77 1.92
C ARG A 206 -18.66 -8.86 0.68
N PRO A 207 -17.74 -9.08 -0.26
CA PRO A 207 -17.66 -8.26 -1.45
C PRO A 207 -18.87 -8.47 -2.38
N CYS A 208 -19.18 -7.44 -3.16
CA CYS A 208 -20.22 -7.50 -4.19
C CYS A 208 -19.99 -8.63 -5.19
N TYR A 209 -21.07 -9.32 -5.55
CA TYR A 209 -21.08 -10.26 -6.65
C TYR A 209 -21.55 -9.55 -7.92
N LEU A 210 -20.62 -9.14 -8.79
CA LEU A 210 -20.94 -8.44 -10.02
C LEU A 210 -20.71 -9.35 -11.25
N PRO A 211 -21.68 -9.45 -12.19
CA PRO A 211 -23.04 -8.95 -12.08
C PRO A 211 -23.90 -9.84 -11.17
N PHE A 212 -24.99 -9.27 -10.63
CA PHE A 212 -26.03 -10.02 -9.90
C PHE A 212 -27.41 -9.78 -10.50
N MET A 213 -28.32 -10.74 -10.25
CA MET A 213 -29.71 -10.68 -10.68
C MET A 213 -30.61 -10.16 -9.56
N TYR A 214 -31.43 -9.16 -9.87
CA TYR A 214 -32.50 -8.62 -9.01
C TYR A 214 -33.72 -8.28 -9.87
N GLU A 215 -34.89 -8.78 -9.46
CA GLU A 215 -36.17 -8.67 -10.18
C GLU A 215 -36.06 -9.09 -11.67
N GLY A 216 -35.27 -10.13 -11.94
CA GLY A 216 -35.02 -10.63 -13.28
C GLY A 216 -34.13 -9.75 -14.18
N GLN A 217 -33.52 -8.70 -13.63
CA GLN A 217 -32.58 -7.82 -14.32
C GLN A 217 -31.15 -8.02 -13.81
N TRP A 218 -30.16 -7.91 -14.70
CA TRP A 218 -28.74 -8.01 -14.34
C TRP A 218 -28.17 -6.63 -14.01
N PHE A 219 -27.51 -6.52 -12.86
CA PHE A 219 -26.81 -5.33 -12.40
C PHE A 219 -25.31 -5.61 -12.37
N HIS A 220 -24.53 -4.78 -13.05
CA HIS A 220 -23.06 -4.86 -13.12
C HIS A 220 -22.35 -3.84 -12.23
N ASP A 221 -23.13 -3.02 -11.51
CA ASP A 221 -22.68 -1.99 -10.59
C ASP A 221 -23.59 -1.94 -9.36
N CYS A 222 -23.14 -1.23 -8.33
CA CYS A 222 -23.98 -0.88 -7.20
C CYS A 222 -25.19 -0.08 -7.68
N THR A 223 -26.36 -0.37 -7.11
CA THR A 223 -27.63 0.20 -7.55
C THR A 223 -28.43 0.74 -6.37
N SER A 224 -29.26 1.75 -6.61
CA SER A 224 -30.28 2.20 -5.66
C SER A 224 -31.67 1.62 -5.96
N THR A 225 -31.81 0.83 -7.04
CA THR A 225 -33.08 0.19 -7.41
C THR A 225 -33.64 -0.62 -6.26
N GLY A 226 -34.96 -0.52 -6.03
CA GLY A 226 -35.64 -1.19 -4.92
C GLY A 226 -35.56 -0.44 -3.58
N ARG A 227 -34.92 0.74 -3.53
CA ARG A 227 -34.81 1.55 -2.31
C ARG A 227 -35.31 2.98 -2.50
N GLU A 228 -36.02 3.49 -1.50
CA GLU A 228 -36.52 4.88 -1.48
C GLU A 228 -35.49 5.87 -0.92
N ASP A 229 -34.52 5.38 -0.14
CA ASP A 229 -33.47 6.20 0.49
C ASP A 229 -32.32 6.57 -0.45
N GLY A 230 -32.30 6.01 -1.66
CA GLY A 230 -31.28 6.27 -2.67
C GLY A 230 -29.90 5.67 -2.39
N HIS A 231 -29.74 4.91 -1.29
CA HIS A 231 -28.46 4.29 -0.96
C HIS A 231 -28.10 3.20 -1.97
N LEU A 232 -26.84 3.24 -2.42
CA LEU A 232 -26.31 2.23 -3.32
C LEU A 232 -26.05 0.93 -2.55
N TRP A 233 -26.53 -0.18 -3.10
CA TRP A 233 -26.35 -1.52 -2.57
C TRP A 233 -25.97 -2.49 -3.69
N CYS A 234 -25.44 -3.64 -3.29
CA CYS A 234 -25.19 -4.75 -4.21
C CYS A 234 -25.55 -6.07 -3.53
N ALA A 235 -25.84 -7.09 -4.35
CA ALA A 235 -25.91 -8.45 -3.85
C ALA A 235 -24.51 -9.02 -3.64
N THR A 236 -24.35 -9.90 -2.66
CA THR A 236 -23.10 -10.65 -2.43
C THR A 236 -23.18 -12.08 -2.96
N THR A 237 -24.25 -12.40 -3.70
CA THR A 237 -24.41 -13.63 -4.47
C THR A 237 -24.95 -13.29 -5.86
N TYR A 238 -24.86 -14.24 -6.80
CA TYR A 238 -25.27 -13.98 -8.17
C TYR A 238 -26.78 -13.79 -8.36
N ASN A 239 -27.60 -14.34 -7.48
CA ASN A 239 -29.06 -14.28 -7.57
C ASN A 239 -29.64 -13.80 -6.24
N TYR A 240 -29.87 -12.48 -6.17
CA TYR A 240 -30.46 -11.85 -5.00
C TYR A 240 -31.91 -12.30 -4.78
N ASP A 241 -32.68 -12.46 -5.86
CA ASP A 241 -34.10 -12.87 -5.77
C ASP A 241 -34.28 -14.18 -4.99
N ARG A 242 -33.30 -15.08 -5.08
CA ARG A 242 -33.26 -16.34 -4.33
C ARG A 242 -32.59 -16.20 -2.96
N ASP A 243 -31.38 -15.63 -2.92
CA ASP A 243 -30.51 -15.74 -1.74
C ASP A 243 -30.73 -14.61 -0.72
N GLN A 244 -31.24 -13.47 -1.19
CA GLN A 244 -31.50 -12.25 -0.39
C GLN A 244 -30.29 -11.79 0.44
N ARG A 245 -29.07 -12.01 -0.09
CA ARG A 245 -27.81 -11.59 0.52
C ARG A 245 -27.32 -10.29 -0.12
N TRP A 246 -27.19 -9.25 0.69
CA TRP A 246 -26.80 -7.91 0.26
C TRP A 246 -26.01 -7.15 1.32
N GLY A 247 -25.45 -6.02 0.89
CA GLY A 247 -24.98 -4.95 1.77
C GLY A 247 -24.86 -3.64 0.99
N PHE A 248 -24.64 -2.53 1.69
CA PHE A 248 -24.46 -1.23 1.04
C PHE A 248 -23.09 -1.13 0.40
N CYS A 249 -23.02 -0.43 -0.73
CA CYS A 249 -21.75 -0.16 -1.36
C CYS A 249 -21.07 1.05 -0.69
N PRO A 250 -19.75 0.98 -0.44
CA PRO A 250 -18.98 2.11 0.03
C PRO A 250 -18.97 3.21 -1.03
N VAL A 251 -19.20 4.46 -0.61
CA VAL A 251 -19.18 5.64 -1.49
C VAL A 251 -18.11 6.60 -1.00
N LYS A 252 -17.27 7.10 -1.91
CA LYS A 252 -16.30 8.16 -1.60
C LYS A 252 -17.04 9.47 -1.38
N GLY A 253 -17.21 9.86 -0.12
CA GLY A 253 -17.80 11.12 0.28
C GLY A 253 -16.79 12.06 0.93
N SER A 254 -16.82 13.33 0.56
CA SER A 254 -16.04 14.41 1.18
C SER A 254 -16.64 14.93 2.49
N SER A 255 -17.75 14.35 2.94
CA SER A 255 -18.42 14.66 4.20
C SER A 255 -18.55 13.39 5.06
N CYS A 256 -19.00 13.57 6.30
CA CYS A 256 -19.28 12.47 7.24
C CYS A 256 -20.75 12.09 7.23
N GLU A 257 -21.39 12.24 6.07
CA GLU A 257 -22.78 11.89 5.90
C GLU A 257 -22.92 10.37 5.73
N THR A 258 -23.97 9.82 6.35
CA THR A 258 -24.43 8.43 6.23
C THR A 258 -23.43 7.35 6.67
N PHE A 259 -23.77 6.62 7.75
CA PHE A 259 -22.95 5.55 8.35
C PHE A 259 -21.63 6.02 8.98
N TRP A 260 -21.48 7.31 9.26
CA TRP A 260 -20.34 7.87 9.97
C TRP A 260 -20.80 8.63 11.22
N ASP A 261 -20.08 8.46 12.30
CA ASP A 261 -20.18 9.25 13.53
C ASP A 261 -19.10 10.33 13.53
N THR A 262 -19.48 11.59 13.75
CA THR A 262 -18.55 12.73 13.77
C THR A 262 -18.22 13.12 15.20
N ASP A 263 -16.92 13.20 15.52
CA ASP A 263 -16.45 13.86 16.73
C ASP A 263 -16.34 15.37 16.48
N PRO A 264 -17.20 16.21 17.10
CA PRO A 264 -17.18 17.65 16.88
C PRO A 264 -15.92 18.34 17.40
N VAL A 265 -15.12 17.68 18.25
CA VAL A 265 -13.89 18.24 18.82
C VAL A 265 -12.73 18.14 17.83
N THR A 266 -12.64 17.02 17.12
CA THR A 266 -11.49 16.72 16.24
C THR A 266 -11.83 16.82 14.75
N ASP A 267 -13.10 17.08 14.40
CA ASP A 267 -13.63 17.02 13.03
C ASP A 267 -13.25 15.70 12.32
N SER A 268 -13.11 14.64 13.12
CA SER A 268 -12.80 13.29 12.67
C SER A 268 -14.07 12.46 12.61
N CYS A 269 -14.11 11.57 11.63
CA CYS A 269 -15.29 10.78 11.34
C CYS A 269 -14.95 9.30 11.41
N TYR A 270 -15.80 8.58 12.12
CA TYR A 270 -15.60 7.19 12.49
C TYR A 270 -16.74 6.34 11.94
N GLN A 271 -16.43 5.19 11.38
CA GLN A 271 -17.43 4.20 10.97
C GLN A 271 -17.11 2.88 11.62
N PHE A 272 -18.07 2.34 12.37
CA PHE A 272 -17.92 1.07 13.07
C PHE A 272 -18.75 -0.02 12.38
N ASN A 273 -18.07 -1.05 11.88
CA ASN A 273 -18.69 -2.13 11.11
C ASN A 273 -18.79 -3.40 11.97
N PHE A 274 -19.62 -3.36 13.03
CA PHE A 274 -19.73 -4.42 14.04
C PHE A 274 -20.17 -5.80 13.51
N GLU A 275 -20.94 -5.82 12.42
CA GLU A 275 -21.44 -7.06 11.82
C GLU A 275 -20.47 -7.62 10.77
N ALA A 276 -19.36 -6.95 10.45
CA ALA A 276 -18.45 -7.44 9.43
C ALA A 276 -17.55 -8.58 9.96
N THR A 277 -17.14 -9.47 9.05
CA THR A 277 -16.17 -10.54 9.35
C THR A 277 -15.09 -10.55 8.27
N LEU A 278 -14.14 -9.63 8.37
CA LEU A 278 -13.09 -9.41 7.37
C LEU A 278 -11.70 -9.59 7.99
N SER A 279 -10.73 -10.06 7.19
CA SER A 279 -9.32 -9.97 7.57
C SER A 279 -8.86 -8.51 7.64
N TRP A 280 -7.71 -8.25 8.26
CA TRP A 280 -7.22 -6.88 8.44
C TRP A 280 -7.01 -6.15 7.10
N SER A 281 -6.48 -6.84 6.09
CA SER A 281 -6.23 -6.27 4.76
C SER A 281 -7.54 -5.97 4.01
N GLU A 282 -8.53 -6.86 4.10
CA GLU A 282 -9.87 -6.65 3.52
C GLU A 282 -10.61 -5.49 4.19
N ALA A 283 -10.54 -5.41 5.52
CA ALA A 283 -11.10 -4.30 6.30
C ALA A 283 -10.48 -2.96 5.89
N ARG A 284 -9.15 -2.91 5.71
CA ARG A 284 -8.46 -1.72 5.22
C ARG A 284 -8.91 -1.32 3.82
N ILE A 285 -9.02 -2.27 2.90
CA ILE A 285 -9.52 -2.00 1.54
C ILE A 285 -10.93 -1.41 1.59
N SER A 286 -11.81 -1.94 2.45
CA SER A 286 -13.16 -1.38 2.64
C SER A 286 -13.14 0.08 3.14
N CYS A 287 -12.24 0.43 4.07
CA CYS A 287 -12.08 1.83 4.50
C CYS A 287 -11.54 2.72 3.37
N GLN A 288 -10.54 2.26 2.62
CA GLN A 288 -9.94 2.99 1.49
C GLN A 288 -10.95 3.27 0.37
N GLN A 289 -11.90 2.36 0.14
CA GLN A 289 -13.00 2.55 -0.82
C GLN A 289 -13.92 3.72 -0.47
N GLN A 290 -13.88 4.19 0.78
CA GLN A 290 -14.68 5.31 1.30
C GLN A 290 -13.86 6.60 1.45
N GLY A 291 -12.60 6.63 0.99
CA GLY A 291 -11.68 7.75 1.20
C GLY A 291 -11.22 7.88 2.65
N ALA A 292 -11.22 6.77 3.39
CA ALA A 292 -10.76 6.64 4.76
C ALA A 292 -9.57 5.67 4.83
N ASP A 293 -9.06 5.41 6.03
CA ASP A 293 -8.24 4.23 6.30
C ASP A 293 -8.77 3.57 7.59
N LEU A 294 -8.16 2.48 8.05
CA LEU A 294 -8.47 1.90 9.35
C LEU A 294 -8.22 2.91 10.47
N LEU A 295 -8.95 2.73 11.57
CA LEU A 295 -8.92 3.61 12.72
C LEU A 295 -7.49 3.79 13.28
N SER A 296 -7.01 5.04 13.30
CA SER A 296 -5.84 5.45 14.06
C SER A 296 -6.23 6.14 15.37
N ILE A 297 -5.53 5.83 16.46
CA ILE A 297 -5.77 6.42 17.79
C ILE A 297 -4.50 7.14 18.24
N SER A 298 -4.56 8.47 18.19
CA SER A 298 -3.36 9.32 18.31
C SER A 298 -3.32 10.18 19.57
N LYS A 299 -4.40 10.16 20.38
CA LYS A 299 -4.60 10.99 21.58
C LYS A 299 -5.53 10.29 22.57
N LEU A 300 -5.39 10.61 23.86
CA LEU A 300 -6.29 10.11 24.91
C LEU A 300 -7.78 10.49 24.68
N HIS A 301 -8.06 11.70 24.20
CA HIS A 301 -9.43 12.14 23.89
C HIS A 301 -10.10 11.20 22.87
N GLU A 302 -9.37 10.84 21.82
CA GLU A 302 -9.85 9.95 20.77
C GLU A 302 -10.14 8.54 21.33
N GLN A 303 -9.22 7.98 22.13
CA GLN A 303 -9.46 6.71 22.83
C GLN A 303 -10.71 6.76 23.71
N THR A 304 -10.92 7.87 24.43
CA THR A 304 -12.07 8.04 25.33
C THR A 304 -13.38 8.10 24.53
N TYR A 305 -13.39 8.82 23.40
CA TYR A 305 -14.53 8.88 22.48
C TYR A 305 -14.89 7.48 21.95
N ILE A 306 -13.88 6.74 21.48
CA ILE A 306 -14.05 5.36 20.96
C ILE A 306 -14.58 4.44 22.05
N ASN A 307 -14.07 4.52 23.29
CA ASN A 307 -14.56 3.72 24.41
C ASN A 307 -16.05 3.95 24.70
N GLY A 308 -16.52 5.20 24.57
CA GLY A 308 -17.93 5.53 24.71
C GLY A 308 -18.83 4.78 23.72
N ILE A 309 -18.35 4.58 22.49
CA ILE A 309 -19.06 3.85 21.43
C ILE A 309 -18.95 2.33 21.63
N LEU A 310 -17.74 1.85 21.96
CA LEU A 310 -17.50 0.41 22.16
C LEU A 310 -18.32 -0.18 23.31
N ASN A 311 -18.58 0.57 24.39
CA ASN A 311 -19.36 0.06 25.52
C ASN A 311 -20.80 -0.37 25.15
N ALA A 312 -21.34 0.09 24.02
CA ALA A 312 -22.63 -0.37 23.52
C ALA A 312 -22.58 -1.74 22.82
N TYR A 313 -21.38 -2.21 22.44
CA TYR A 313 -21.16 -3.39 21.60
C TYR A 313 -19.96 -4.20 22.09
N SER A 314 -20.20 -5.35 22.73
CA SER A 314 -19.13 -6.28 23.13
C SER A 314 -18.45 -6.89 21.90
N SER A 315 -17.36 -6.32 21.42
CA SER A 315 -16.61 -6.83 20.25
C SER A 315 -15.13 -6.44 20.28
N ALA A 316 -14.33 -7.20 19.52
CA ALA A 316 -12.97 -6.82 19.11
C ALA A 316 -13.04 -6.26 17.69
N LEU A 317 -12.47 -5.07 17.45
CA LEU A 317 -12.48 -4.43 16.14
C LEU A 317 -11.06 -4.26 15.63
N TRP A 318 -10.82 -4.58 14.35
CA TRP A 318 -9.60 -4.17 13.67
C TRP A 318 -9.43 -2.64 13.69
N ILE A 319 -8.21 -2.22 14.03
CA ILE A 319 -7.73 -0.85 13.92
C ILE A 319 -6.48 -0.82 13.01
N GLY A 320 -6.01 0.37 12.67
CA GLY A 320 -4.93 0.54 11.68
C GLY A 320 -3.52 0.22 12.20
N LEU A 321 -3.35 -0.07 13.49
CA LEU A 321 -2.04 -0.36 14.07
C LEU A 321 -1.56 -1.74 13.63
N ASN A 322 -0.33 -1.81 13.12
CA ASN A 322 0.28 -3.01 12.57
C ASN A 322 1.82 -2.92 12.65
N ASP A 323 2.51 -4.04 12.55
CA ASP A 323 3.98 -4.16 12.41
C ASP A 323 4.34 -4.96 11.14
N LEU A 324 3.59 -4.72 10.05
CA LEU A 324 3.78 -5.41 8.76
C LEU A 324 5.08 -5.01 8.00
N ASP A 325 5.79 -3.98 8.47
CA ASP A 325 7.15 -3.66 8.00
C ASP A 325 8.14 -4.61 8.68
N LEU A 326 8.65 -5.61 7.95
CA LEU A 326 9.64 -6.57 8.47
C LEU A 326 10.93 -5.92 9.00
N SER A 327 11.18 -4.64 8.68
CA SER A 327 12.34 -3.86 9.10
C SER A 327 12.01 -2.71 10.06
N GLY A 328 10.75 -2.58 10.49
CA GLY A 328 10.25 -1.46 11.29
C GLY A 328 9.34 -1.92 12.43
N GLY A 329 9.05 -0.99 13.34
CA GLY A 329 8.15 -1.22 14.47
C GLY A 329 6.69 -0.99 14.16
N TRP A 330 5.91 -0.78 15.23
CA TRP A 330 4.49 -0.46 15.15
C TRP A 330 4.26 0.84 14.36
N GLN A 331 3.27 0.80 13.47
CA GLN A 331 2.88 1.90 12.60
C GLN A 331 1.37 1.94 12.36
N TRP A 332 0.80 3.13 12.16
CA TRP A 332 -0.58 3.27 11.72
C TRP A 332 -0.69 3.16 10.20
N SER A 333 -1.70 2.46 9.72
CA SER A 333 -1.96 2.27 8.28
C SER A 333 -2.29 3.56 7.52
N ASP A 334 -2.72 4.61 8.23
CA ASP A 334 -2.99 5.95 7.70
C ASP A 334 -1.78 6.90 7.76
N SER A 335 -0.59 6.38 8.11
CA SER A 335 0.66 7.13 8.32
C SER A 335 0.64 8.11 9.52
N SER A 336 -0.36 8.07 10.40
CA SER A 336 -0.32 8.82 11.66
C SER A 336 0.88 8.37 12.53
N PRO A 337 1.48 9.27 13.33
CA PRO A 337 2.56 8.89 14.23
C PRO A 337 2.07 7.99 15.37
N VAL A 338 2.84 6.95 15.69
CA VAL A 338 2.60 6.08 16.86
C VAL A 338 3.19 6.74 18.10
N LYS A 339 2.40 7.61 18.72
CA LYS A 339 2.80 8.39 19.91
C LYS A 339 1.92 8.17 21.13
N TYR A 340 0.77 7.55 20.94
CA TYR A 340 -0.13 7.17 22.03
C TYR A 340 -0.20 5.66 22.07
N LEU A 341 -0.10 5.06 23.26
CA LEU A 341 -0.22 3.62 23.48
C LEU A 341 -1.37 3.30 24.43
N ASN A 342 -2.03 2.16 24.21
CA ASN A 342 -3.05 1.66 25.12
C ASN A 342 -3.12 0.12 25.09
N TRP A 343 -1.96 -0.52 25.13
CA TRP A 343 -1.85 -1.99 25.14
C TRP A 343 -2.58 -2.62 26.34
N ASP A 344 -3.22 -3.75 26.09
CA ASP A 344 -3.77 -4.62 27.14
C ASP A 344 -2.62 -5.22 27.96
N PRO A 345 -2.81 -5.57 29.25
CA PRO A 345 -1.80 -6.33 29.97
C PRO A 345 -1.42 -7.55 29.14
N ASP A 346 -0.14 -7.79 29.10
CA ASP A 346 0.49 -8.84 28.33
C ASP A 346 0.67 -8.62 26.83
N HIS A 347 0.24 -7.46 26.30
CA HIS A 347 0.43 -7.06 24.91
C HIS A 347 1.38 -5.83 24.78
N PRO A 348 2.04 -5.64 23.62
CA PRO A 348 2.08 -6.55 22.47
C PRO A 348 2.70 -7.89 22.84
N SER A 349 2.16 -8.98 22.32
CA SER A 349 2.70 -10.32 22.52
C SER A 349 4.02 -10.46 21.74
N HIS A 350 4.92 -11.33 22.18
CA HIS A 350 6.14 -11.64 21.44
C HIS A 350 5.92 -12.64 20.29
N ALA A 351 4.67 -12.93 19.92
CA ALA A 351 4.36 -13.82 18.81
C ALA A 351 4.65 -13.09 17.49
N GLU A 352 5.70 -13.51 16.78
CA GLU A 352 6.12 -12.89 15.51
C GLU A 352 5.06 -13.03 14.41
N GLU A 353 4.08 -13.92 14.58
CA GLU A 353 2.95 -14.13 13.67
C GLU A 353 1.79 -13.13 13.86
N GLU A 354 1.70 -12.46 15.01
CA GLU A 354 0.57 -11.60 15.38
C GLU A 354 0.83 -10.13 15.02
N ASN A 355 0.69 -9.79 13.73
CA ASN A 355 1.13 -8.51 13.19
C ASN A 355 0.08 -7.37 13.10
N CYS A 356 -1.16 -7.63 13.51
CA CYS A 356 -2.27 -6.69 13.35
C CYS A 356 -3.01 -6.48 14.66
N VAL A 357 -3.53 -5.28 14.90
CA VAL A 357 -4.06 -4.91 16.22
C VAL A 357 -5.58 -4.75 16.21
N VAL A 358 -6.20 -5.24 17.28
CA VAL A 358 -7.60 -5.00 17.61
C VAL A 358 -7.75 -4.10 18.82
N VAL A 359 -8.81 -3.31 18.83
CA VAL A 359 -9.34 -2.66 20.04
C VAL A 359 -10.48 -3.50 20.61
N LYS A 360 -10.45 -3.79 21.92
CA LYS A 360 -11.46 -4.65 22.57
C LYS A 360 -12.33 -3.90 23.56
N SER A 361 -13.65 -4.02 23.43
CA SER A 361 -14.59 -3.45 24.42
C SER A 361 -14.43 -4.09 25.81
N GLU A 362 -14.19 -5.40 25.87
CA GLU A 362 -14.10 -6.16 27.14
C GLU A 362 -12.94 -5.70 28.04
N SER A 363 -11.86 -5.19 27.44
CA SER A 363 -10.69 -4.65 28.15
C SER A 363 -10.73 -3.12 28.22
N SER A 364 -11.92 -2.50 28.22
CA SER A 364 -12.10 -1.04 28.27
C SER A 364 -11.39 -0.30 27.13
N GLY A 365 -11.41 -0.88 25.93
CA GLY A 365 -10.81 -0.32 24.72
C GLY A 365 -9.29 -0.43 24.63
N ARG A 366 -8.69 -1.36 25.38
CA ARG A 366 -7.26 -1.68 25.25
C ARG A 366 -6.97 -2.50 23.99
N TRP A 367 -5.70 -2.50 23.61
CA TRP A 367 -5.23 -3.03 22.33
C TRP A 367 -4.56 -4.40 22.49
N GLN A 368 -4.83 -5.31 21.56
CA GLN A 368 -4.18 -6.61 21.47
C GLN A 368 -3.73 -6.84 20.03
N ASN A 369 -2.51 -7.35 19.84
CA ASN A 369 -2.07 -7.87 18.55
C ASN A 369 -2.61 -9.29 18.30
N ARG A 370 -2.84 -9.63 17.02
CA ARG A 370 -3.52 -10.84 16.52
C ARG A 370 -2.99 -11.22 15.13
N ASP A 371 -3.27 -12.45 14.68
CA ASP A 371 -3.04 -12.87 13.28
C ASP A 371 -3.93 -12.01 12.37
N CYS A 372 -3.31 -11.32 11.40
CA CYS A 372 -3.98 -10.45 10.45
C CYS A 372 -5.06 -11.15 9.59
N SER A 373 -5.02 -12.49 9.53
CA SER A 373 -5.95 -13.33 8.80
C SER A 373 -7.26 -13.59 9.56
N ASP A 374 -7.33 -13.23 10.85
CA ASP A 374 -8.54 -13.39 11.65
C ASP A 374 -9.70 -12.58 11.04
N ALA A 375 -10.86 -13.22 10.87
CA ALA A 375 -12.05 -12.58 10.33
C ALA A 375 -12.81 -11.85 11.44
N LEU A 376 -12.65 -10.53 11.52
CA LEU A 376 -13.20 -9.71 12.60
C LEU A 376 -13.96 -8.47 12.07
N PRO A 377 -14.81 -7.86 12.91
CA PRO A 377 -15.32 -6.52 12.69
C PRO A 377 -14.19 -5.47 12.65
N TYR A 378 -14.48 -4.26 12.13
CA TYR A 378 -13.45 -3.22 11.96
C TYR A 378 -14.00 -1.81 12.12
N ALA A 379 -13.10 -0.85 12.33
CA ALA A 379 -13.41 0.57 12.38
C ALA A 379 -12.60 1.37 11.35
N CYS A 380 -13.26 2.26 10.64
CA CYS A 380 -12.63 3.22 9.72
C CYS A 380 -12.58 4.61 10.32
N LYS A 381 -11.59 5.41 9.91
CA LYS A 381 -11.44 6.82 10.26
C LYS A 381 -11.10 7.66 9.03
N LYS A 382 -11.74 8.83 8.91
CA LYS A 382 -11.35 9.87 7.96
C LYS A 382 -11.44 11.26 8.57
N ARG A 383 -10.70 12.20 7.99
CA ARG A 383 -10.73 13.63 8.34
C ARG A 383 -11.00 14.44 7.07
N PRO A 384 -12.26 14.84 6.82
CA PRO A 384 -12.62 15.42 5.53
C PRO A 384 -11.97 16.79 5.26
N ASN A 385 -11.75 17.59 6.31
CA ASN A 385 -11.10 18.90 6.22
C ASN A 385 -9.62 18.85 6.62
N ALA A 386 -8.95 17.71 6.51
CA ALA A 386 -7.52 17.64 6.75
C ALA A 386 -6.79 18.52 5.72
N THR A 387 -6.44 19.74 6.10
CA THR A 387 -5.41 20.51 5.42
C THR A 387 -4.12 19.71 5.50
N LEU A 388 -3.35 19.65 4.42
CA LEU A 388 -1.92 19.32 4.51
C LEU A 388 -1.36 20.21 5.62
N ASP A 389 -1.03 19.61 6.76
CA ASP A 389 -0.56 20.36 7.92
C ASP A 389 0.67 21.16 7.44
N PRO A 390 0.78 22.46 7.72
CA PRO A 390 1.93 23.26 7.29
C PRO A 390 3.30 22.65 7.68
N PHE A 391 3.34 21.71 8.63
CA PHE A 391 4.53 20.93 8.98
C PHE A 391 4.77 19.66 8.13
N THR A 392 3.87 19.28 7.22
CA THR A 392 3.93 18.04 6.41
C THR A 392 4.48 18.23 5.00
N THR A 393 4.67 19.47 4.54
CA THR A 393 5.55 19.71 3.41
C THR A 393 6.98 19.63 3.93
N ASP A 394 7.60 18.45 3.84
CA ASP A 394 9.04 18.27 4.03
C ASP A 394 9.75 19.32 3.16
N SER A 395 10.15 20.45 3.75
CA SER A 395 10.90 21.46 3.02
C SER A 395 12.33 20.95 2.94
N TRP A 396 12.63 20.20 1.88
CA TRP A 396 13.98 19.66 1.64
C TRP A 396 15.05 20.76 1.44
N SER A 397 14.62 22.00 1.20
CA SER A 397 15.49 23.18 1.18
C SER A 397 14.88 24.31 2.01
N ASP A 398 15.67 24.91 2.89
CA ASP A 398 15.42 26.28 3.34
C ASP A 398 16.38 27.19 2.57
N ASP A 399 15.83 28.16 1.84
CA ASP A 399 16.63 29.13 1.07
C ASP A 399 17.31 30.18 1.98
N HIS A 400 17.03 30.15 3.29
CA HIS A 400 17.66 31.02 4.27
C HIS A 400 18.91 30.41 4.90
N LYS A 401 19.89 31.27 5.19
CA LYS A 401 21.07 30.91 5.98
C LYS A 401 20.76 31.06 7.47
N TYR A 402 21.16 30.06 8.24
CA TYR A 402 21.15 30.10 9.71
C TYR A 402 22.56 29.94 10.24
N GLU A 403 22.86 30.69 11.29
CA GLU A 403 24.13 30.66 12.00
C GLU A 403 23.96 30.05 13.39
N CYS A 404 24.96 29.27 13.79
CA CYS A 404 25.02 28.56 15.06
C CYS A 404 26.29 28.94 15.83
N ASP A 405 26.23 28.82 17.15
CA ASP A 405 27.39 29.04 18.01
C ASP A 405 28.52 28.05 17.70
N VAL A 406 29.76 28.42 18.05
CA VAL A 406 30.93 27.54 17.85
C VAL A 406 30.70 26.18 18.51
N GLY A 407 30.93 25.11 17.75
CA GLY A 407 30.73 23.73 18.20
C GLY A 407 29.31 23.18 18.00
N TRP A 408 28.42 23.94 17.35
CA TRP A 408 27.12 23.47 16.87
C TRP A 408 27.15 23.33 15.34
N GLN A 409 26.47 22.31 14.83
CA GLN A 409 26.28 22.08 13.40
C GLN A 409 24.93 22.65 12.97
N SER A 410 24.91 23.49 11.94
CA SER A 410 23.66 24.04 11.38
C SER A 410 23.05 23.07 10.38
N PHE A 411 21.76 22.81 10.48
CA PHE A 411 20.97 22.15 9.44
C PHE A 411 19.57 22.77 9.38
N GLN A 412 19.21 23.29 8.21
CA GLN A 412 18.00 24.10 8.02
C GLN A 412 17.90 25.19 9.11
N ALA A 413 16.73 25.36 9.72
CA ALA A 413 16.49 26.33 10.80
C ALA A 413 17.00 25.88 12.19
N GLY A 414 17.71 24.75 12.29
CA GLY A 414 18.17 24.17 13.56
C GLY A 414 19.69 24.18 13.74
N CYS A 415 20.10 24.30 15.00
CA CYS A 415 21.48 24.08 15.46
C CYS A 415 21.52 22.81 16.30
N TYR A 416 22.44 21.90 15.97
CA TYR A 416 22.55 20.57 16.58
C TYR A 416 23.93 20.37 17.19
N LYS A 417 23.99 19.69 18.34
CA LYS A 417 25.25 19.37 19.02
C LYS A 417 25.19 17.99 19.63
N LEU A 418 26.11 17.12 19.19
CA LEU A 418 26.34 15.83 19.80
C LEU A 418 27.17 15.99 21.08
N SER A 419 26.69 15.40 22.17
CA SER A 419 27.46 15.18 23.39
C SER A 419 27.86 13.70 23.48
N SER A 420 29.16 13.43 23.37
CA SER A 420 29.70 12.07 23.52
C SER A 420 29.76 11.58 24.97
N GLU A 421 29.62 12.50 25.94
CA GLU A 421 29.57 12.15 27.36
C GLU A 421 28.24 11.43 27.66
N LYS A 422 28.33 10.17 28.10
CA LYS A 422 27.16 9.35 28.41
C LYS A 422 26.47 9.85 29.66
N SER A 423 25.16 9.99 29.61
CA SER A 423 24.35 10.46 30.74
C SER A 423 22.97 9.80 30.74
N GLU A 424 22.34 9.74 31.92
CA GLU A 424 20.92 9.40 32.03
C GLU A 424 20.06 10.45 31.30
N TRP A 425 18.88 10.07 30.82
CA TRP A 425 18.05 10.93 29.97
C TRP A 425 17.73 12.28 30.62
N ASN A 426 17.32 12.26 31.90
CA ASN A 426 17.03 13.47 32.67
C ASN A 426 18.25 14.38 32.84
N ALA A 427 19.44 13.80 32.99
CA ALA A 427 20.68 14.57 33.10
C ALA A 427 21.09 15.16 31.74
N ALA A 428 20.92 14.40 30.66
CA ALA A 428 21.15 14.83 29.28
C ALA A 428 20.24 16.02 28.91
N GLN A 429 18.94 15.95 29.23
CA GLN A 429 18.00 17.06 29.02
C GLN A 429 18.42 18.32 29.77
N ARG A 430 18.80 18.21 31.06
CA ARG A 430 19.34 19.36 31.83
C ARG A 430 20.62 19.91 31.23
N ALA A 431 21.48 19.06 30.66
CA ALA A 431 22.71 19.49 29.99
C ALA A 431 22.39 20.29 28.72
N CYS A 432 21.40 19.88 27.92
CA CYS A 432 20.92 20.66 26.78
C CYS A 432 20.31 21.99 27.23
N GLN A 433 19.48 22.00 28.28
CA GLN A 433 18.84 23.21 28.81
C GLN A 433 19.85 24.25 29.32
N LYS A 434 20.99 23.81 29.88
CA LYS A 434 22.10 24.71 30.25
C LYS A 434 22.73 25.43 29.06
N MET A 435 22.49 24.96 27.84
CA MET A 435 22.97 25.57 26.59
C MET A 435 21.83 26.24 25.79
N ASP A 436 20.71 26.56 26.44
CA ASP A 436 19.49 27.12 25.84
C ASP A 436 18.95 26.24 24.69
N ALA A 437 19.00 24.92 24.91
CA ALA A 437 18.58 23.89 23.96
C ALA A 437 17.74 22.81 24.65
N ASN A 438 17.16 21.91 23.87
CA ASN A 438 16.52 20.69 24.37
C ASN A 438 17.19 19.46 23.75
N LEU A 439 16.90 18.28 24.26
CA LEU A 439 17.17 17.04 23.50
C LEU A 439 16.49 17.11 22.13
N VAL A 440 17.14 16.51 21.13
CA VAL A 440 16.72 16.64 19.73
C VAL A 440 15.30 16.14 19.49
N SER A 441 14.47 17.00 18.88
CA SER A 441 13.19 16.68 18.26
C SER A 441 13.39 16.42 16.77
N ILE A 442 12.63 15.47 16.19
CA ILE A 442 12.74 15.07 14.78
C ILE A 442 11.37 15.12 14.12
N HIS A 443 11.24 15.91 13.06
CA HIS A 443 9.95 16.18 12.41
C HIS A 443 9.87 15.73 10.96
N THR A 444 11.01 15.56 10.30
CA THR A 444 11.07 15.36 8.85
C THR A 444 12.14 14.33 8.46
N LEU A 445 11.98 13.71 7.29
CA LEU A 445 12.99 12.78 6.75
C LEU A 445 14.36 13.43 6.48
N PRO A 446 14.48 14.68 5.99
CA PRO A 446 15.75 15.38 5.87
C PRO A 446 16.49 15.55 7.21
N GLU A 447 15.75 15.88 8.28
CA GLU A 447 16.33 16.04 9.61
C GLU A 447 16.87 14.71 10.15
N LEU A 448 16.12 13.62 9.94
CA LEU A 448 16.59 12.28 10.26
C LEU A 448 17.86 11.91 9.47
N GLU A 449 17.88 12.17 8.15
CA GLU A 449 19.05 11.91 7.30
C GLU A 449 20.30 12.64 7.79
N PHE A 450 20.15 13.93 8.13
CA PHE A 450 21.23 14.73 8.69
C PHE A 450 21.75 14.16 10.00
N ILE A 451 20.85 13.79 10.93
CA ILE A 451 21.24 13.20 12.22
C ILE A 451 22.02 11.90 12.01
N ILE A 452 21.50 10.96 11.21
CA ILE A 452 22.14 9.64 11.04
C ILE A 452 23.49 9.74 10.32
N ARG A 453 23.60 10.61 9.30
CA ARG A 453 24.82 10.70 8.47
C ARG A 453 25.89 11.61 9.05
N SER A 454 25.52 12.66 9.78
CA SER A 454 26.47 13.69 10.24
C SER A 454 26.77 13.62 11.74
N LEU A 455 25.80 13.24 12.58
CA LEU A 455 25.96 13.26 14.04
C LEU A 455 26.11 11.86 14.64
N LYS A 456 25.26 10.91 14.24
CA LYS A 456 25.24 9.54 14.79
C LYS A 456 26.26 8.59 14.17
N LYS A 457 26.92 8.95 13.05
CA LYS A 457 27.72 8.06 12.19
C LYS A 457 28.56 6.99 12.92
N ASP A 458 29.22 7.36 14.02
CA ASP A 458 30.12 6.49 14.78
C ASP A 458 29.52 5.96 16.11
N LEU A 459 28.19 6.02 16.27
CA LEU A 459 27.46 5.64 17.47
C LEU A 459 26.34 4.64 17.16
N ASP A 460 26.26 3.57 17.94
CA ASP A 460 25.18 2.58 17.83
C ASP A 460 23.86 3.10 18.38
N GLN A 461 23.89 3.79 19.53
CA GLN A 461 22.70 4.25 20.27
C GLN A 461 22.91 5.62 20.93
N LEU A 462 21.89 6.47 20.93
CA LEU A 462 21.91 7.78 21.61
C LEU A 462 20.51 8.23 22.06
N TRP A 463 20.44 9.17 23.01
CA TRP A 463 19.17 9.77 23.45
C TRP A 463 18.62 10.81 22.48
N ILE A 464 17.30 10.78 22.29
CA ILE A 464 16.51 11.83 21.65
C ILE A 464 15.50 12.41 22.64
N GLY A 465 14.81 13.48 22.26
CA GLY A 465 13.92 14.22 23.16
C GLY A 465 12.50 13.68 23.28
N LEU A 466 12.17 12.51 22.70
CA LEU A 466 10.83 11.93 22.79
C LEU A 466 10.70 11.19 24.13
N HIS A 467 9.59 11.42 24.83
CA HIS A 467 9.32 10.83 26.15
C HIS A 467 7.82 10.89 26.48
N ASP A 468 7.36 10.05 27.41
CA ASP A 468 5.99 10.07 27.95
C ASP A 468 5.97 10.24 29.49
N THR A 469 7.08 10.69 30.08
CA THR A 469 7.22 10.87 31.55
C THR A 469 6.20 11.83 32.19
N ASP A 470 5.63 12.75 31.41
CA ASP A 470 4.60 13.70 31.91
C ASP A 470 3.21 13.05 31.97
N MET A 471 2.96 12.09 31.08
CA MET A 471 1.72 11.36 30.93
C MET A 471 2.00 9.99 30.30
N GLN A 472 1.99 8.94 31.12
CA GLN A 472 2.27 7.58 30.66
C GLN A 472 1.49 7.24 29.40
N MET A 473 2.18 6.63 28.44
CA MET A 473 1.71 6.22 27.12
C MET A 473 1.38 7.36 26.14
N ASP A 474 1.69 8.62 26.46
CA ASP A 474 1.48 9.76 25.56
C ASP A 474 2.82 10.46 25.29
N PHE A 475 3.52 10.01 24.24
CA PHE A 475 4.82 10.52 23.84
C PHE A 475 4.72 11.95 23.29
N GLN A 476 5.62 12.79 23.79
CA GLN A 476 5.78 14.19 23.40
C GLN A 476 7.27 14.56 23.32
N TRP A 477 7.58 15.64 22.60
CA TRP A 477 8.94 16.18 22.54
C TRP A 477 9.22 17.09 23.74
N THR A 478 10.45 17.04 24.26
CA THR A 478 10.92 17.93 25.35
C THR A 478 10.88 19.43 25.02
N ASP A 479 10.86 19.79 23.73
CA ASP A 479 10.74 21.16 23.26
C ASP A 479 9.30 21.60 22.96
N HIS A 480 8.32 20.74 23.24
CA HIS A 480 6.88 20.95 23.03
C HIS A 480 6.45 21.16 21.57
N THR A 481 7.33 20.85 20.62
CA THR A 481 6.94 20.74 19.21
C THR A 481 6.01 19.54 19.00
N PRO A 482 5.11 19.56 17.99
CA PRO A 482 4.17 18.47 17.79
C PRO A 482 4.88 17.20 17.29
N VAL A 483 4.48 16.05 17.85
CA VAL A 483 4.87 14.73 17.32
C VAL A 483 4.01 14.42 16.11
N ILE A 484 4.61 14.59 14.93
CA ILE A 484 4.03 14.38 13.59
C ILE A 484 4.70 13.25 12.81
N PHE A 485 5.83 12.73 13.32
CA PHE A 485 6.65 11.71 12.70
C PHE A 485 7.18 10.76 13.77
N THR A 486 7.17 9.46 13.48
CA THR A 486 7.73 8.41 14.35
C THR A 486 8.44 7.37 13.51
N PHE A 487 9.56 6.82 13.99
CA PHE A 487 10.38 5.87 13.23
C PHE A 487 10.87 4.70 14.09
N TRP A 488 9.93 3.98 14.70
CA TRP A 488 10.20 2.90 15.64
C TRP A 488 10.92 1.70 15.01
N HIS A 489 11.76 1.06 15.83
CA HIS A 489 12.48 -0.18 15.59
C HIS A 489 11.52 -1.39 15.64
N PRO A 490 11.80 -2.51 14.96
CA PRO A 490 11.01 -3.74 15.09
C PRO A 490 10.60 -4.06 16.52
N PHE A 491 9.31 -4.37 16.68
CA PHE A 491 8.58 -4.59 17.93
C PHE A 491 8.38 -3.37 18.86
N GLU A 492 8.91 -2.20 18.52
CA GLU A 492 8.77 -0.98 19.31
C GLU A 492 7.65 -0.05 18.82
N PRO A 493 7.07 0.79 19.70
CA PRO A 493 7.31 0.85 21.14
C PRO A 493 6.52 -0.20 21.91
N ASN A 494 7.16 -0.88 22.85
CA ASN A 494 6.58 -2.03 23.55
C ASN A 494 6.25 -1.77 25.03
N ASN A 495 6.81 -0.71 25.63
CA ASN A 495 6.71 -0.36 27.05
C ASN A 495 6.94 -1.60 27.94
N PHE A 496 8.16 -2.13 27.92
CA PHE A 496 8.49 -3.48 28.37
C PHE A 496 8.09 -3.71 29.82
N ARG A 497 7.52 -4.89 30.09
CA ARG A 497 6.91 -5.18 31.40
C ARG A 497 7.92 -5.06 32.54
N ASN A 498 7.49 -4.38 33.61
CA ASN A 498 8.24 -4.14 34.86
C ASN A 498 9.39 -3.12 34.77
N THR A 499 9.57 -2.46 33.62
CA THR A 499 10.47 -1.32 33.43
C THR A 499 9.68 -0.13 32.92
N GLN A 500 9.86 1.03 33.56
CA GLN A 500 9.34 2.30 33.03
C GLN A 500 10.26 2.74 31.90
N GLU A 501 9.85 2.48 30.66
CA GLU A 501 10.59 2.80 29.43
C GLU A 501 10.10 4.13 28.85
N ASP A 502 10.10 5.16 29.70
CA ASP A 502 9.40 6.39 29.41
C ASP A 502 10.21 7.37 28.53
N CYS A 503 11.37 6.94 28.04
CA CYS A 503 12.36 7.77 27.34
C CYS A 503 12.80 7.09 26.04
N VAL A 504 13.05 7.86 24.98
CA VAL A 504 13.33 7.24 23.67
C VAL A 504 14.79 7.42 23.26
N SER A 505 15.36 6.32 22.77
CA SER A 505 16.70 6.28 22.16
C SER A 505 16.61 6.00 20.66
N MET A 506 17.64 6.45 19.92
CA MET A 506 17.81 6.15 18.50
C MET A 506 18.90 5.08 18.34
N TRP A 507 18.58 3.96 17.70
CA TRP A 507 19.41 2.76 17.58
C TRP A 507 19.73 2.38 16.13
N GLY A 508 20.88 1.72 15.94
CA GLY A 508 21.27 1.09 14.68
C GLY A 508 21.65 2.06 13.56
N PRO A 509 22.14 1.56 12.41
CA PRO A 509 22.57 2.39 11.29
C PRO A 509 21.40 3.16 10.64
N ASP A 510 20.19 2.61 10.69
CA ASP A 510 18.99 3.24 10.10
C ASP A 510 18.39 4.36 10.97
N GLY A 511 18.85 4.49 12.22
CA GLY A 511 18.35 5.49 13.17
C GLY A 511 16.90 5.25 13.61
N ARG A 512 16.51 3.97 13.75
CA ARG A 512 15.20 3.56 14.27
C ARG A 512 15.09 3.82 15.77
N TRP A 513 13.89 3.99 16.29
CA TRP A 513 13.66 4.43 17.67
C TRP A 513 13.26 3.28 18.57
N ASP A 514 13.66 3.38 19.83
CA ASP A 514 13.45 2.37 20.86
C ASP A 514 13.03 3.09 22.16
N ASP A 515 11.90 2.71 22.76
CA ASP A 515 11.51 3.20 24.08
C ASP A 515 12.33 2.43 25.12
N SER A 516 13.08 3.16 25.93
CA SER A 516 14.15 2.63 26.74
C SER A 516 14.06 3.15 28.18
N PRO A 517 14.58 2.40 29.17
CA PRO A 517 14.62 2.86 30.54
C PRO A 517 15.42 4.17 30.65
N CYS A 518 14.81 5.21 31.22
CA CYS A 518 15.41 6.55 31.33
C CYS A 518 16.76 6.59 32.11
N ASN A 519 17.07 5.54 32.87
CA ASN A 519 18.29 5.39 33.66
C ASN A 519 19.48 4.83 32.88
N LEU A 520 19.31 4.46 31.60
CA LEU A 520 20.45 4.10 30.75
C LEU A 520 21.37 5.31 30.55
N THR A 521 22.67 5.07 30.52
CA THR A 521 23.66 6.13 30.26
C THR A 521 24.08 6.10 28.80
N LEU A 522 23.58 7.03 28.00
CA LEU A 522 23.85 7.10 26.55
C LEU A 522 24.38 8.49 26.16
N PRO A 523 25.13 8.61 25.04
CA PRO A 523 25.36 9.88 24.37
C PRO A 523 24.04 10.53 23.96
N PHE A 524 24.03 11.83 23.66
CA PHE A 524 22.79 12.55 23.35
C PHE A 524 23.02 13.72 22.40
N ILE A 525 21.97 14.12 21.68
CA ILE A 525 22.00 15.28 20.78
C ILE A 525 21.11 16.39 21.35
N CYS A 526 21.65 17.60 21.43
CA CYS A 526 20.89 18.80 21.73
C CYS A 526 20.51 19.54 20.45
N LYS A 527 19.32 20.15 20.42
CA LYS A 527 18.79 20.99 19.33
C LYS A 527 18.27 22.32 19.87
N LYS A 528 18.54 23.40 19.13
CA LYS A 528 17.97 24.74 19.38
C LYS A 528 17.75 25.48 18.05
N PRO A 529 16.87 26.50 17.99
CA PRO A 529 16.69 27.29 16.76
C PRO A 529 17.98 28.02 16.38
N GLY A 530 18.28 28.06 15.08
CA GLY A 530 19.38 28.84 14.53
C GLY A 530 19.05 30.33 14.38
N THR A 531 20.08 31.17 14.34
CA THR A 531 19.89 32.61 14.11
C THR A 531 19.88 32.89 12.61
N LYS A 532 18.78 33.41 12.08
CA LYS A 532 18.69 33.79 10.66
C LYS A 532 19.73 34.87 10.33
N SER A 533 20.52 34.67 9.28
CA SER A 533 21.51 35.65 8.82
C SER A 533 21.30 36.06 7.36
N ASP A 534 21.77 37.26 7.03
CA ASP A 534 21.71 37.79 5.67
C ASP A 534 22.75 37.09 4.78
N GLY A 535 22.30 36.21 3.90
CA GLY A 535 23.14 35.50 2.95
C GLY A 535 22.50 34.25 2.39
N LYS A 536 23.06 33.71 1.29
CA LYS A 536 22.71 32.37 0.80
C LYS A 536 23.44 31.30 1.64
N PRO A 537 22.86 30.10 1.82
CA PRO A 537 23.51 29.00 2.53
C PRO A 537 24.91 28.71 1.98
N GLN A 538 25.87 28.44 2.85
CA GLN A 538 27.29 28.30 2.50
C GLN A 538 27.63 27.00 1.73
N ASN A 539 26.64 26.12 1.50
CA ASN A 539 26.81 24.78 0.89
C ASN A 539 26.35 24.67 -0.57
N GLN A 540 26.16 25.77 -1.31
CA GLN A 540 25.60 25.71 -2.66
C GLN A 540 26.64 25.94 -3.76
N GLU A 541 27.45 24.91 -4.04
CA GLU A 541 28.29 24.84 -5.25
C GLU A 541 27.51 24.41 -6.51
N CYS A 542 26.17 24.44 -6.49
CA CYS A 542 25.36 24.09 -7.66
C CYS A 542 25.18 25.26 -8.63
N LYS A 543 25.09 24.96 -9.93
CA LYS A 543 24.76 25.93 -11.00
C LYS A 543 23.41 26.62 -10.70
N GLN A 544 23.20 27.85 -11.18
CA GLN A 544 21.93 28.56 -10.96
C GLN A 544 20.74 27.73 -11.48
N GLY A 545 19.70 27.58 -10.67
CA GLY A 545 18.52 26.76 -10.99
C GLY A 545 18.64 25.28 -10.61
N TRP A 546 19.81 24.83 -10.16
CA TRP A 546 20.02 23.49 -9.61
C TRP A 546 19.81 23.50 -8.09
N LYS A 547 19.26 22.41 -7.56
CA LYS A 547 19.02 22.20 -6.13
C LYS A 547 20.02 21.18 -5.60
N TRP A 548 20.64 21.50 -4.47
CA TRP A 548 21.63 20.63 -3.82
C TRP A 548 20.94 19.63 -2.89
N HIS A 549 21.33 18.37 -2.97
CA HIS A 549 21.07 17.35 -1.95
C HIS A 549 22.30 16.45 -1.89
N SER A 550 22.88 16.29 -0.70
CA SER A 550 24.19 15.65 -0.56
C SER A 550 24.21 14.25 -1.22
N PRO A 551 25.13 13.98 -2.16
CA PRO A 551 26.30 14.79 -2.58
C PRO A 551 26.20 15.45 -3.96
N ALA A 552 25.00 15.54 -4.52
CA ALA A 552 24.80 15.93 -5.92
C ALA A 552 23.96 17.19 -6.06
N CYS A 553 24.07 17.80 -7.24
CA CYS A 553 23.17 18.83 -7.70
C CYS A 553 22.11 18.21 -8.60
N TYR A 554 20.87 18.64 -8.46
CA TYR A 554 19.73 18.14 -9.23
C TYR A 554 19.06 19.28 -9.99
N TRP A 555 18.57 18.97 -11.19
CA TRP A 555 17.84 19.93 -12.02
C TRP A 555 16.67 19.26 -12.70
N VAL A 556 15.57 20.00 -12.83
CA VAL A 556 14.35 19.53 -13.46
C VAL A 556 14.26 20.11 -14.86
N GLY A 557 14.25 19.24 -15.86
CA GLY A 557 13.92 19.58 -17.24
C GLY A 557 12.42 19.66 -17.42
N GLU A 558 11.92 20.84 -17.82
CA GLU A 558 10.48 21.11 -17.98
C GLU A 558 9.91 20.65 -19.32
N ASP A 559 10.76 20.35 -20.30
CA ASP A 559 10.33 19.94 -21.64
C ASP A 559 9.85 18.49 -21.65
N LEU A 560 8.73 18.24 -22.35
CA LEU A 560 8.24 16.89 -22.60
C LEU A 560 9.08 16.22 -23.69
N SER A 561 9.91 15.27 -23.27
CA SER A 561 10.88 14.61 -24.12
C SER A 561 10.76 13.09 -24.04
N THR A 562 11.15 12.41 -25.11
CA THR A 562 11.41 10.96 -25.06
C THR A 562 12.60 10.66 -24.15
N PHE A 563 12.78 9.40 -23.76
CA PHE A 563 13.85 9.03 -22.84
C PHE A 563 15.25 9.40 -23.37
N ASP A 564 15.51 9.15 -24.67
CA ASP A 564 16.80 9.45 -25.29
C ASP A 564 17.05 10.97 -25.43
N GLU A 565 16.01 11.75 -25.72
CA GLU A 565 16.07 13.22 -25.75
C GLU A 565 16.34 13.81 -24.35
N ALA A 566 15.70 13.27 -23.31
CA ALA A 566 15.93 13.66 -21.93
C ALA A 566 17.36 13.35 -21.48
N ARG A 567 17.86 12.15 -21.81
CA ARG A 567 19.27 11.74 -21.56
C ARG A 567 20.24 12.72 -22.19
N LYS A 568 20.08 13.02 -23.48
CA LYS A 568 20.93 13.99 -24.20
C LYS A 568 20.85 15.40 -23.60
N SER A 569 19.68 15.79 -23.09
CA SER A 569 19.49 17.09 -22.45
C SER A 569 20.23 17.20 -21.12
N CYS A 570 20.25 16.14 -20.30
CA CYS A 570 21.10 16.10 -19.11
C CYS A 570 22.59 16.11 -19.47
N GLU A 571 23.00 15.34 -20.49
CA GLU A 571 24.40 15.28 -20.95
C GLU A 571 24.91 16.65 -21.42
N ALA A 572 24.06 17.43 -22.10
CA ALA A 572 24.36 18.80 -22.52
C ALA A 572 24.62 19.76 -21.34
N GLN A 573 24.14 19.42 -20.14
CA GLN A 573 24.40 20.16 -18.90
C GLN A 573 25.56 19.58 -18.06
N GLU A 574 26.32 18.62 -18.61
CA GLU A 574 27.36 17.85 -17.92
C GLU A 574 26.79 17.07 -16.72
N ALA A 575 25.59 16.52 -16.89
CA ALA A 575 24.86 15.74 -15.92
C ALA A 575 24.36 14.44 -16.55
N ALA A 576 23.83 13.54 -15.72
CA ALA A 576 23.12 12.35 -16.18
C ALA A 576 21.66 12.42 -15.76
N LEU A 577 20.80 11.57 -16.33
CA LEU A 577 19.49 11.31 -15.72
C LEU A 577 19.69 10.81 -14.29
N VAL A 578 18.79 11.19 -13.37
CA VAL A 578 18.95 10.91 -11.95
C VAL A 578 19.03 9.41 -11.66
N THR A 579 20.01 9.04 -10.85
CA THR A 579 20.11 7.73 -10.19
C THR A 579 19.60 7.90 -8.77
N ILE A 580 18.75 7.01 -8.28
CA ILE A 580 18.21 7.06 -6.91
C ILE A 580 18.74 5.87 -6.13
N THR A 581 19.56 6.15 -5.12
CA THR A 581 20.34 5.13 -4.39
C THR A 581 19.74 4.75 -3.05
N ASN A 582 18.87 5.59 -2.49
CA ASN A 582 18.29 5.40 -1.17
C ASN A 582 16.96 6.16 -1.01
N ARG A 583 16.25 5.89 0.08
CA ARG A 583 14.94 6.50 0.39
C ARG A 583 14.97 8.02 0.58
N PHE A 584 16.10 8.58 1.02
CA PHE A 584 16.21 10.02 1.25
C PHE A 584 16.38 10.78 -0.06
N GLU A 585 17.20 10.25 -0.97
CA GLU A 585 17.31 10.75 -2.35
C GLU A 585 15.97 10.63 -3.10
N GLN A 586 15.22 9.55 -2.90
CA GLN A 586 13.85 9.41 -3.43
C GLN A 586 12.93 10.52 -2.90
N ALA A 587 12.91 10.73 -1.58
CA ALA A 587 12.04 11.73 -0.98
C ALA A 587 12.43 13.16 -1.37
N PHE A 588 13.74 13.44 -1.53
CA PHE A 588 14.21 14.67 -2.14
C PHE A 588 13.71 14.83 -3.58
N ALA A 589 13.80 13.79 -4.41
CA ALA A 589 13.29 13.83 -5.78
C ALA A 589 11.77 14.06 -5.82
N ASN A 590 11.00 13.50 -4.89
CA ASN A 590 9.57 13.76 -4.73
C ASN A 590 9.29 15.25 -4.49
N SER A 591 10.11 15.92 -3.68
CA SER A 591 9.95 17.34 -3.39
C SER A 591 10.13 18.23 -4.63
N LEU A 592 10.98 17.84 -5.59
CA LEU A 592 11.17 18.56 -6.85
C LEU A 592 9.94 18.49 -7.76
N MET A 593 9.09 17.48 -7.56
CA MET A 593 7.87 17.24 -8.32
C MET A 593 6.60 17.73 -7.61
N PHE A 594 6.72 18.23 -6.38
CA PHE A 594 5.57 18.61 -5.55
C PHE A 594 4.69 19.67 -6.22
N GLY A 595 3.37 19.49 -6.12
CA GLY A 595 2.37 20.41 -6.69
C GLY A 595 2.16 20.28 -8.21
N ARG A 596 2.83 19.33 -8.87
CA ARG A 596 2.65 19.05 -10.30
C ARG A 596 1.73 17.85 -10.45
N SER A 597 0.63 17.98 -11.19
CA SER A 597 -0.37 16.90 -11.37
C SER A 597 -0.53 16.53 -12.83
N GLY A 598 -0.59 15.23 -13.13
CA GLY A 598 -0.76 14.73 -14.51
C GLY A 598 0.54 14.72 -15.32
N GLU A 599 1.69 14.90 -14.67
CA GLU A 599 3.01 14.83 -15.28
C GLU A 599 3.75 13.55 -14.86
N SER A 600 4.81 13.19 -15.57
CA SER A 600 5.76 12.16 -15.14
C SER A 600 7.19 12.62 -15.42
N PHE A 601 8.16 12.04 -14.70
CA PHE A 601 9.57 12.46 -14.74
C PHE A 601 10.51 11.28 -15.00
N TRP A 602 11.23 11.27 -16.12
CA TRP A 602 12.24 10.26 -16.42
C TRP A 602 13.35 10.24 -15.37
N ILE A 603 13.75 9.02 -15.00
CA ILE A 603 14.93 8.70 -14.20
C ILE A 603 15.86 7.79 -14.98
N GLY A 604 17.10 7.59 -14.53
CA GLY A 604 18.11 6.84 -15.28
C GLY A 604 17.94 5.32 -15.32
N LEU A 605 16.84 4.76 -14.80
CA LEU A 605 16.61 3.31 -14.70
C LEU A 605 15.93 2.77 -15.97
N ASN A 606 16.42 1.66 -16.52
CA ASN A 606 15.89 1.03 -17.73
C ASN A 606 16.25 -0.47 -17.81
N ASP A 607 15.57 -1.23 -18.67
CA ASP A 607 15.87 -2.66 -18.96
C ASP A 607 16.27 -2.91 -20.43
N GLN A 608 16.77 -1.89 -21.14
CA GLN A 608 17.05 -1.98 -22.58
C GLN A 608 18.15 -3.00 -22.93
N VAL A 609 19.11 -3.21 -22.03
CA VAL A 609 20.26 -4.13 -22.26
C VAL A 609 19.88 -5.58 -22.00
N THR A 610 19.13 -5.83 -20.93
CA THR A 610 18.71 -7.17 -20.51
C THR A 610 17.25 -7.08 -20.14
N HIS A 611 16.39 -7.58 -21.02
CA HIS A 611 14.95 -7.54 -20.84
C HIS A 611 14.56 -8.08 -19.45
N ARG A 612 13.66 -7.37 -18.76
CA ARG A 612 13.17 -7.64 -17.38
C ARG A 612 14.18 -7.37 -16.27
N SER A 613 15.42 -6.98 -16.58
CA SER A 613 16.46 -6.67 -15.60
C SER A 613 16.84 -5.19 -15.66
N PHE A 614 16.43 -4.45 -14.65
CA PHE A 614 16.61 -3.00 -14.56
C PHE A 614 18.00 -2.61 -14.05
N ARG A 615 18.60 -1.62 -14.69
CA ARG A 615 19.91 -1.05 -14.32
C ARG A 615 19.97 0.45 -14.55
N TRP A 616 20.81 1.13 -13.76
CA TRP A 616 21.04 2.56 -13.92
C TRP A 616 21.94 2.84 -15.14
N LEU A 617 21.64 3.92 -15.87
CA LEU A 617 22.53 4.44 -16.93
C LEU A 617 23.91 4.86 -16.39
N SER A 618 24.00 5.23 -15.11
CA SER A 618 25.27 5.57 -14.47
C SER A 618 26.21 4.38 -14.26
N GLY A 619 25.68 3.15 -14.32
CA GLY A 619 26.41 1.92 -13.97
C GLY A 619 26.45 1.62 -12.47
N ASP A 620 25.85 2.46 -11.63
CA ASP A 620 25.68 2.20 -10.20
C ASP A 620 24.83 0.92 -9.97
N GLU A 621 25.11 0.19 -8.90
CA GLU A 621 24.26 -0.92 -8.47
C GLU A 621 22.88 -0.39 -8.07
N VAL A 622 21.82 -1.11 -8.45
CA VAL A 622 20.47 -0.75 -7.98
C VAL A 622 20.37 -1.23 -6.55
N SER A 623 20.49 -0.31 -5.59
CA SER A 623 20.40 -0.55 -4.13
C SER A 623 19.04 -0.21 -3.53
N TYR A 624 18.17 0.45 -4.30
CA TYR A 624 16.87 0.93 -3.85
C TYR A 624 15.85 0.89 -4.99
N THR A 625 14.60 0.55 -4.66
CA THR A 625 13.47 0.57 -5.60
C THR A 625 12.21 1.14 -4.97
N HIS A 626 11.44 1.91 -5.72
CA HIS A 626 10.19 2.52 -5.28
C HIS A 626 9.07 2.38 -6.34
N TRP A 627 8.81 1.15 -6.76
CA TRP A 627 7.84 0.83 -7.81
C TRP A 627 6.42 1.26 -7.44
N ASN A 628 5.65 1.71 -8.43
CA ASN A 628 4.23 1.89 -8.27
C ASN A 628 3.52 0.54 -8.11
N ARG A 629 2.25 0.57 -7.71
CA ARG A 629 1.41 -0.62 -7.64
C ARG A 629 1.42 -1.37 -8.99
N ASP A 630 1.64 -2.68 -8.92
CA ASP A 630 1.69 -3.59 -10.07
C ASP A 630 2.80 -3.27 -11.10
N GLN A 631 3.83 -2.51 -10.69
CA GLN A 631 5.08 -2.29 -11.45
C GLN A 631 6.22 -3.18 -10.91
N PRO A 632 7.28 -3.44 -11.72
CA PRO A 632 7.50 -2.98 -13.09
C PRO A 632 6.62 -3.68 -14.13
N ALA A 633 6.08 -2.96 -15.12
CA ALA A 633 5.31 -3.53 -16.23
C ALA A 633 6.15 -4.31 -17.25
N ASN A 634 5.53 -5.20 -18.04
CA ASN A 634 6.22 -6.04 -19.03
C ASN A 634 6.30 -5.33 -20.39
N ILE A 635 7.18 -4.34 -20.48
CA ILE A 635 7.47 -3.61 -21.71
C ILE A 635 8.81 -4.10 -22.25
N HIS A 636 8.92 -4.37 -23.55
CA HIS A 636 10.16 -4.83 -24.16
C HIS A 636 11.13 -3.65 -24.33
N GLY A 637 12.08 -3.51 -23.40
CA GLY A 637 13.05 -2.41 -23.42
C GLY A 637 12.43 -1.11 -22.93
N GLY A 638 11.79 -1.16 -21.76
CA GLY A 638 11.16 -0.05 -21.08
C GLY A 638 12.14 0.84 -20.30
N CYS A 639 11.70 2.06 -20.10
CA CYS A 639 12.38 3.11 -19.36
C CYS A 639 11.51 3.57 -18.20
N VAL A 640 12.12 4.00 -17.10
CA VAL A 640 11.40 4.27 -15.87
C VAL A 640 11.16 5.77 -15.69
N ALA A 641 9.92 6.13 -15.37
CA ALA A 641 9.53 7.47 -14.97
C ALA A 641 8.85 7.47 -13.61
N MET A 642 9.00 8.54 -12.84
CA MET A 642 8.24 8.77 -11.62
C MET A 642 6.88 9.40 -11.93
N ALA A 643 5.83 8.88 -11.32
CA ALA A 643 4.48 9.42 -11.38
C ALA A 643 4.31 10.65 -10.45
N THR A 644 3.25 11.41 -10.69
CA THR A 644 2.84 12.56 -9.87
C THR A 644 1.40 12.42 -9.35
N GLY A 645 0.93 13.39 -8.57
CA GLY A 645 -0.42 13.34 -7.96
C GLY A 645 -0.49 12.35 -6.80
N ILE A 646 -1.51 11.49 -6.77
CA ILE A 646 -1.69 10.50 -5.69
C ILE A 646 -0.57 9.43 -5.64
N ALA A 647 0.17 9.26 -6.74
CA ALA A 647 1.27 8.31 -6.87
C ALA A 647 2.64 9.02 -6.91
N THR A 648 2.74 10.23 -6.35
CA THR A 648 3.95 11.05 -6.42
C THR A 648 5.19 10.27 -5.98
N GLY A 649 6.18 10.19 -6.87
CA GLY A 649 7.45 9.51 -6.58
C GLY A 649 7.51 8.04 -6.92
N LEU A 650 6.37 7.38 -7.14
CA LEU A 650 6.31 5.96 -7.47
C LEU A 650 6.74 5.72 -8.92
N TRP A 651 7.48 4.62 -9.14
CA TRP A 651 8.13 4.34 -10.42
C TRP A 651 7.23 3.53 -11.36
N GLU A 652 7.14 3.95 -12.60
CA GLU A 652 6.39 3.31 -13.68
C GLU A 652 7.28 3.04 -14.87
N VAL A 653 7.14 1.86 -15.48
CA VAL A 653 7.82 1.51 -16.73
C VAL A 653 6.99 2.04 -17.89
N LYS A 654 7.62 2.79 -18.78
CA LYS A 654 7.04 3.36 -20.00
C LYS A 654 7.88 2.99 -21.22
N GLU A 655 7.28 3.00 -22.40
CA GLU A 655 7.97 2.76 -23.67
C GLU A 655 8.97 3.89 -23.95
N CYS A 656 10.25 3.56 -24.11
CA CYS A 656 11.32 4.57 -24.19
C CYS A 656 11.20 5.50 -25.40
N ALA A 657 10.73 4.96 -26.53
CA ALA A 657 10.78 5.62 -27.83
C ALA A 657 9.56 6.52 -28.12
N SER A 658 8.39 6.16 -27.59
CA SER A 658 7.13 6.87 -27.88
C SER A 658 6.65 7.72 -26.70
N ALA A 659 6.86 7.27 -25.46
CA ALA A 659 6.39 8.01 -24.29
C ALA A 659 7.19 9.30 -24.12
N LYS A 660 6.50 10.36 -23.69
CA LYS A 660 7.11 11.65 -23.34
C LYS A 660 6.88 11.96 -21.89
N ALA A 661 7.91 12.46 -21.23
CA ALA A 661 7.87 12.88 -19.84
C ALA A 661 8.85 14.04 -19.65
N LYS A 662 8.67 14.78 -18.56
CA LYS A 662 9.70 15.67 -18.03
C LYS A 662 10.84 14.81 -17.47
N PHE A 663 11.89 15.41 -16.93
CA PHE A 663 13.04 14.61 -16.46
C PHE A 663 13.82 15.30 -15.34
N ILE A 664 14.51 14.49 -14.54
CA ILE A 664 15.39 14.99 -13.48
C ILE A 664 16.82 14.59 -13.81
N CYS A 665 17.71 15.57 -13.83
CA CYS A 665 19.14 15.38 -14.02
C CYS A 665 19.87 15.41 -12.67
N ARG A 666 20.95 14.63 -12.55
CA ARG A 666 21.87 14.56 -11.42
C ARG A 666 23.28 14.87 -11.91
N GLN A 667 23.93 15.82 -11.24
CA GLN A 667 25.34 16.15 -11.42
C GLN A 667 26.07 15.87 -10.11
N ASN A 668 26.92 14.84 -10.11
CA ASN A 668 27.80 14.56 -8.96
C ASN A 668 28.87 15.65 -8.87
N GLN A 669 29.10 16.16 -7.66
CA GLN A 669 30.28 16.98 -7.41
C GLN A 669 31.45 16.10 -6.97
N ASP A 670 32.65 16.57 -7.31
CA ASP A 670 33.96 15.90 -7.27
C ASP A 670 34.09 14.69 -6.32
N THR A 671 34.71 13.62 -6.83
CA THR A 671 34.99 12.30 -6.20
C THR A 671 35.66 12.32 -4.82
N SER A 672 36.10 13.48 -4.32
CA SER A 672 36.67 13.64 -2.97
C SER A 672 35.64 13.91 -1.87
N LEU A 673 34.41 14.33 -2.24
CA LEU A 673 33.28 14.59 -1.35
C LEU A 673 32.08 13.68 -1.62
N SER A 674 32.23 12.70 -2.53
CA SER A 674 31.31 11.56 -2.56
C SER A 674 31.22 11.01 -1.12
N PRO A 675 30.01 10.88 -0.54
CA PRO A 675 29.83 10.10 0.66
C PRO A 675 30.45 8.77 0.31
N GLU A 676 31.36 8.30 1.15
CA GLU A 676 31.82 6.94 1.05
C GLU A 676 30.55 6.09 0.84
N PRO A 677 30.41 5.39 -0.29
CA PRO A 677 29.20 4.62 -0.55
C PRO A 677 28.96 3.79 0.71
N PRO A 678 27.70 3.73 1.20
CA PRO A 678 27.41 3.03 2.45
C PRO A 678 28.18 1.72 2.42
N ALA A 679 28.99 1.49 3.47
CA ALA A 679 29.95 0.39 3.49
C ALA A 679 29.25 -0.82 2.87
N PRO A 680 29.71 -1.32 1.71
CA PRO A 680 28.93 -2.25 0.93
C PRO A 680 28.55 -3.39 1.87
N GLN A 681 27.24 -3.65 1.97
CA GLN A 681 26.73 -4.85 2.63
C GLN A 681 27.66 -5.98 2.19
N PRO A 682 28.34 -6.67 3.13
CA PRO A 682 29.47 -7.53 2.80
C PRO A 682 29.03 -8.48 1.69
N THR A 683 29.54 -8.25 0.48
CA THR A 683 29.03 -8.94 -0.69
C THR A 683 29.32 -10.42 -0.48
N PRO A 684 28.28 -11.29 -0.47
CA PRO A 684 28.51 -12.69 -0.12
C PRO A 684 29.56 -13.33 -1.02
N SER A 685 30.34 -14.23 -0.43
CA SER A 685 31.53 -14.78 -1.07
C SER A 685 31.16 -15.61 -2.29
N LEU A 686 31.85 -15.39 -3.42
CA LEU A 686 31.74 -16.28 -4.59
C LEU A 686 32.39 -17.66 -4.34
N SER A 687 33.27 -17.77 -3.34
CA SER A 687 34.03 -18.99 -3.03
C SER A 687 33.62 -19.67 -1.71
N GLY A 688 32.66 -19.10 -0.97
CA GLY A 688 32.15 -19.68 0.28
C GLY A 688 31.50 -21.05 0.09
N ALA A 689 31.44 -21.88 1.14
CA ALA A 689 30.88 -23.22 1.06
C ALA A 689 29.41 -23.22 1.50
N CYS A 690 28.55 -23.93 0.77
CA CYS A 690 27.15 -24.06 1.16
C CYS A 690 26.99 -24.99 2.38
N PRO A 691 26.07 -24.69 3.31
CA PRO A 691 25.71 -25.62 4.37
C PRO A 691 25.16 -26.95 3.79
N ASN A 692 25.20 -28.01 4.59
CA ASN A 692 24.77 -29.35 4.15
C ASN A 692 23.34 -29.34 3.61
N GLY A 693 23.16 -29.87 2.39
CA GLY A 693 21.87 -29.95 1.70
C GLY A 693 21.41 -28.66 1.02
N TRP A 694 22.22 -27.60 1.04
CA TRP A 694 22.00 -26.40 0.25
C TRP A 694 22.84 -26.45 -1.04
N LYS A 695 22.30 -25.92 -2.13
CA LYS A 695 22.93 -25.98 -3.46
C LYS A 695 23.29 -24.58 -3.96
N SER A 696 24.41 -24.45 -4.69
CA SER A 696 24.85 -23.26 -5.43
C SER A 696 25.74 -23.69 -6.60
N ASN A 697 26.00 -22.78 -7.54
CA ASN A 697 27.03 -22.93 -8.57
C ASN A 697 28.19 -21.92 -8.37
N SER A 698 29.17 -21.92 -9.28
CA SER A 698 30.37 -21.05 -9.21
C SER A 698 30.10 -19.56 -9.45
N ASN A 699 28.96 -19.23 -10.06
CA ASN A 699 28.62 -17.86 -10.46
C ASN A 699 27.66 -17.18 -9.47
N LEU A 700 27.09 -17.96 -8.54
CA LEU A 700 26.16 -17.48 -7.52
C LEU A 700 26.84 -17.32 -6.16
N ARG A 701 26.42 -16.25 -5.47
CA ARG A 701 26.91 -15.84 -4.15
C ARG A 701 26.05 -16.34 -2.99
N TYR A 702 24.99 -17.09 -3.31
CA TYR A 702 24.00 -17.58 -2.37
C TYR A 702 23.77 -19.07 -2.56
N CYS A 703 23.37 -19.74 -1.49
CA CYS A 703 22.91 -21.11 -1.51
C CYS A 703 21.39 -21.17 -1.38
N TYR A 704 20.79 -22.17 -2.01
CA TYR A 704 19.34 -22.34 -2.09
C TYR A 704 18.94 -23.71 -1.57
N LYS A 705 17.78 -23.77 -0.93
CA LYS A 705 17.18 -25.02 -0.46
C LYS A 705 15.67 -24.96 -0.54
N VAL A 706 15.09 -26.03 -1.06
CA VAL A 706 13.64 -26.21 -1.19
C VAL A 706 13.14 -27.02 0.01
N PHE A 707 12.05 -26.58 0.60
CA PHE A 707 11.35 -27.26 1.69
C PHE A 707 9.95 -27.62 1.21
N HIS A 708 9.58 -28.90 1.33
CA HIS A 708 8.34 -29.40 0.77
C HIS A 708 7.64 -30.42 1.67
N SER A 709 6.32 -30.52 1.50
CA SER A 709 5.43 -31.27 2.40
C SER A 709 5.72 -32.78 2.44
N SER A 710 6.28 -33.39 1.40
CA SER A 710 6.64 -34.81 1.45
C SER A 710 7.83 -35.13 2.38
N TYR A 711 8.58 -34.12 2.84
CA TYR A 711 9.62 -34.28 3.85
C TYR A 711 9.19 -33.78 5.25
N LEU A 712 8.37 -32.73 5.31
CA LEU A 712 7.99 -32.06 6.57
C LEU A 712 6.55 -32.36 7.04
N GLU A 713 5.78 -33.11 6.25
CA GLU A 713 4.34 -33.41 6.45
C GLU A 713 3.41 -32.17 6.53
N GLN A 714 3.92 -30.95 6.35
CA GLN A 714 3.14 -29.73 6.46
C GLN A 714 3.60 -28.64 5.48
N LYS A 715 2.64 -27.93 4.90
CA LYS A 715 2.81 -26.69 4.13
C LYS A 715 2.64 -25.48 5.04
N GLN A 716 3.22 -24.33 4.70
CA GLN A 716 3.24 -23.15 5.59
C GLN A 716 2.59 -21.94 4.95
N LYS A 717 2.02 -21.05 5.77
CA LYS A 717 1.67 -19.68 5.33
C LYS A 717 2.93 -18.91 4.98
N TRP A 718 2.78 -17.79 4.26
CA TRP A 718 3.94 -17.02 3.80
C TRP A 718 4.83 -16.53 4.96
N LEU A 719 4.21 -16.00 6.03
CA LEU A 719 4.95 -15.49 7.19
C LEU A 719 5.64 -16.62 7.96
N ASP A 720 4.95 -17.75 8.18
CA ASP A 720 5.53 -18.91 8.84
C ASP A 720 6.74 -19.46 8.07
N ALA A 721 6.65 -19.51 6.73
CA ALA A 721 7.74 -19.89 5.85
C ALA A 721 8.92 -18.88 5.93
N HIS A 722 8.63 -17.58 6.00
CA HIS A 722 9.64 -16.54 6.22
C HIS A 722 10.38 -16.73 7.55
N LEU A 723 9.64 -16.84 8.66
CA LEU A 723 10.18 -17.06 10.00
C LEU A 723 10.97 -18.37 10.08
N PHE A 724 10.51 -19.41 9.38
CA PHE A 724 11.24 -20.66 9.24
C PHE A 724 12.62 -20.44 8.58
N CYS A 725 12.70 -19.75 7.44
CA CYS A 725 13.99 -19.46 6.80
C CYS A 725 14.89 -18.63 7.73
N ARG A 726 14.34 -17.64 8.44
CA ARG A 726 15.08 -16.77 9.38
C ARG A 726 15.73 -17.56 10.51
N LYS A 727 15.08 -18.59 11.04
CA LYS A 727 15.66 -19.49 12.06
C LYS A 727 16.92 -20.23 11.60
N TYR A 728 17.13 -20.37 10.28
CA TYR A 728 18.36 -20.93 9.68
C TYR A 728 19.38 -19.86 9.25
N GLY A 729 19.16 -18.58 9.59
CA GLY A 729 19.98 -17.47 9.10
C GLY A 729 19.78 -17.17 7.60
N ALA A 730 18.68 -17.69 7.02
CA ALA A 730 18.32 -17.50 5.63
C ALA A 730 17.12 -16.55 5.50
N ASN A 731 16.73 -16.22 4.28
CA ASN A 731 15.46 -15.56 3.98
C ASN A 731 14.68 -16.40 2.94
N LEU A 732 13.41 -16.10 2.74
CA LEU A 732 12.69 -16.62 1.57
C LEU A 732 13.40 -16.16 0.29
N LEU A 733 13.29 -16.98 -0.77
CA LEU A 733 13.96 -16.76 -2.04
C LEU A 733 13.71 -15.36 -2.60
N SER A 734 14.79 -14.64 -2.86
CA SER A 734 14.81 -13.45 -3.72
C SER A 734 15.55 -13.78 -5.02
N ILE A 735 15.07 -13.22 -6.14
CA ILE A 735 15.64 -13.45 -7.47
C ILE A 735 16.01 -12.11 -8.09
N SER A 736 17.29 -11.96 -8.45
CA SER A 736 17.89 -10.73 -8.94
C SER A 736 18.32 -10.79 -10.41
N SER A 737 18.38 -11.99 -11.00
CA SER A 737 18.80 -12.18 -12.39
C SER A 737 18.18 -13.42 -13.04
N PRO A 738 18.14 -13.46 -14.40
CA PRO A 738 17.73 -14.65 -15.13
C PRO A 738 18.60 -15.88 -14.83
N ASP A 739 19.91 -15.69 -14.62
CA ASP A 739 20.83 -16.80 -14.32
C ASP A 739 20.55 -17.42 -12.95
N GLU A 740 20.16 -16.60 -11.97
CA GLU A 740 19.73 -17.06 -10.65
C GLU A 740 18.41 -17.84 -10.73
N GLU A 741 17.44 -17.32 -11.48
CA GLU A 741 16.16 -18.00 -11.72
C GLU A 741 16.36 -19.38 -12.37
N GLN A 742 17.18 -19.45 -13.41
CA GLN A 742 17.46 -20.69 -14.13
C GLN A 742 18.12 -21.74 -13.22
N PHE A 743 19.00 -21.30 -12.30
CA PHE A 743 19.60 -22.20 -11.33
C PHE A 743 18.58 -22.72 -10.32
N VAL A 744 17.69 -21.86 -9.82
CA VAL A 744 16.62 -22.31 -8.90
C VAL A 744 15.70 -23.30 -9.59
N LEU A 745 15.33 -23.07 -10.87
CA LEU A 745 14.57 -24.02 -11.67
C LEU A 745 15.26 -25.39 -11.77
N GLN A 746 16.59 -25.39 -11.99
CA GLN A 746 17.37 -26.63 -11.99
C GLN A 746 17.29 -27.34 -10.63
N VAL A 747 17.41 -26.62 -9.51
CA VAL A 747 17.30 -27.21 -8.16
C VAL A 747 15.92 -27.83 -7.95
N LEU A 748 14.86 -27.21 -8.46
CA LEU A 748 13.50 -27.72 -8.42
C LEU A 748 13.34 -28.99 -9.26
N HIS A 749 13.80 -29.00 -10.51
CA HIS A 749 13.76 -30.19 -11.39
C HIS A 749 14.56 -31.37 -10.81
N GLU A 750 15.71 -31.11 -10.18
CA GLU A 750 16.48 -32.16 -9.49
C GLU A 750 15.73 -32.76 -8.29
N THR A 751 14.81 -32.00 -7.68
CA THR A 751 14.07 -32.40 -6.49
C THR A 751 12.77 -33.14 -6.84
N PHE A 752 12.04 -32.66 -7.85
CA PHE A 752 10.71 -33.18 -8.22
C PHE A 752 10.67 -33.96 -9.53
N GLY A 753 11.73 -33.94 -10.33
CA GLY A 753 11.79 -34.48 -11.68
C GLY A 753 11.47 -33.42 -12.76
N GLU A 754 11.85 -33.73 -14.00
CA GLU A 754 11.37 -33.01 -15.18
C GLU A 754 10.03 -33.65 -15.60
N SER A 755 8.89 -32.98 -15.44
CA SER A 755 7.69 -33.45 -16.14
C SER A 755 6.83 -32.28 -16.64
N GLU A 756 6.40 -32.42 -17.89
CA GLU A 756 5.41 -31.57 -18.56
C GLU A 756 3.97 -31.81 -18.02
N GLU A 757 3.79 -32.75 -17.07
CA GLU A 757 2.49 -33.18 -16.55
C GLU A 757 2.27 -32.85 -15.05
N HIS A 758 3.19 -32.14 -14.40
CA HIS A 758 2.96 -31.74 -13.00
C HIS A 758 1.77 -30.78 -12.91
N GLU A 759 0.77 -31.16 -12.11
CA GLU A 759 -0.25 -30.23 -11.61
C GLU A 759 0.46 -28.99 -11.02
N GLN A 760 -0.14 -27.80 -11.20
CA GLN A 760 0.41 -26.52 -10.76
C GLN A 760 0.90 -26.59 -9.30
N HIS A 761 2.21 -26.72 -9.10
CA HIS A 761 2.82 -26.85 -7.78
C HIS A 761 3.58 -25.56 -7.47
N TRP A 762 3.16 -24.90 -6.38
CA TRP A 762 3.58 -23.53 -6.06
C TRP A 762 4.49 -23.49 -4.85
N PHE A 763 5.49 -22.60 -4.91
CA PHE A 763 6.43 -22.37 -3.80
C PHE A 763 6.44 -20.92 -3.36
N TRP A 764 6.43 -20.67 -2.05
CA TRP A 764 6.63 -19.34 -1.51
C TRP A 764 8.02 -18.79 -1.85
N ILE A 765 8.02 -17.55 -2.32
CA ILE A 765 9.20 -16.69 -2.51
C ILE A 765 9.08 -15.46 -1.62
N GLY A 766 10.17 -14.72 -1.41
CA GLY A 766 10.22 -13.61 -0.46
C GLY A 766 9.51 -12.33 -0.90
N LEU A 767 8.90 -12.31 -2.09
CA LEU A 767 8.28 -11.12 -2.65
C LEU A 767 6.90 -10.89 -2.02
N ASN A 768 6.69 -9.71 -1.45
CA ASN A 768 5.44 -9.36 -0.78
C ASN A 768 5.14 -7.85 -0.89
N ARG A 769 3.90 -7.48 -0.58
CA ARG A 769 3.40 -6.09 -0.48
C ARG A 769 2.44 -5.94 0.71
N ARG A 770 2.76 -6.62 1.82
CA ARG A 770 1.94 -6.64 3.04
C ARG A 770 1.96 -5.28 3.75
N ASN A 771 3.11 -4.60 3.72
CA ASN A 771 3.30 -3.34 4.41
C ASN A 771 2.42 -2.21 3.83
N PRO A 772 1.53 -1.60 4.64
CA PRO A 772 0.67 -0.51 4.19
C PRO A 772 1.42 0.73 3.69
N MET A 773 2.62 0.98 4.20
CA MET A 773 3.45 2.15 3.87
C MET A 773 4.15 2.06 2.51
N ASP A 774 4.10 0.89 1.87
CA ASP A 774 4.73 0.67 0.56
C ASP A 774 3.80 1.01 -0.62
N ASN A 775 2.60 1.54 -0.37
CA ASN A 775 1.63 1.95 -1.38
C ASN A 775 1.33 0.87 -2.45
N GLY A 776 1.41 -0.41 -2.06
CA GLY A 776 1.18 -1.56 -2.94
C GLY A 776 2.38 -1.99 -3.79
N SER A 777 3.56 -1.37 -3.59
CA SER A 777 4.83 -1.81 -4.19
C SER A 777 5.23 -3.20 -3.69
N TRP A 778 5.77 -4.02 -4.58
CA TRP A 778 6.40 -5.28 -4.22
C TRP A 778 7.81 -5.07 -3.67
N LYS A 779 8.16 -5.81 -2.61
CA LYS A 779 9.49 -5.83 -1.99
C LYS A 779 9.91 -7.23 -1.60
N TRP A 780 11.21 -7.51 -1.69
CA TRP A 780 11.77 -8.75 -1.17
C TRP A 780 11.88 -8.70 0.35
N SER A 781 11.56 -9.81 1.02
CA SER A 781 11.61 -9.94 2.47
C SER A 781 13.01 -9.85 3.07
N ASP A 782 14.05 -9.95 2.24
CA ASP A 782 15.45 -9.79 2.64
C ASP A 782 15.97 -8.35 2.45
N GLY A 783 15.11 -7.41 2.04
CA GLY A 783 15.45 -6.01 1.82
C GLY A 783 16.17 -5.73 0.50
N LEU A 784 16.41 -6.75 -0.35
CA LEU A 784 16.99 -6.52 -1.66
C LEU A 784 16.03 -5.75 -2.58
N PRO A 785 16.54 -4.90 -3.47
CA PRO A 785 15.71 -4.16 -4.42
C PRO A 785 15.13 -5.07 -5.50
N LEU A 786 13.92 -4.74 -5.96
CA LEU A 786 13.24 -5.48 -7.03
C LEU A 786 13.76 -5.03 -8.41
N THR A 787 14.84 -5.66 -8.86
CA THR A 787 15.52 -5.33 -10.13
C THR A 787 15.17 -6.26 -11.28
N TYR A 788 14.64 -7.43 -10.97
CA TYR A 788 14.23 -8.45 -11.93
C TYR A 788 12.75 -8.79 -11.75
N ARG A 789 12.03 -9.02 -12.85
CA ARG A 789 10.64 -9.46 -12.80
C ARG A 789 10.37 -10.72 -13.61
N ASN A 790 9.60 -11.63 -13.03
CA ASN A 790 8.97 -12.72 -13.76
C ASN A 790 7.50 -12.93 -13.38
N PHE A 791 6.81 -11.86 -12.98
CA PHE A 791 5.36 -11.92 -12.76
C PHE A 791 4.65 -12.38 -14.03
N GLY A 792 3.78 -13.38 -13.88
CA GLY A 792 2.81 -13.70 -14.91
C GLY A 792 1.81 -12.56 -15.10
N ARG A 793 1.06 -12.58 -16.21
CA ARG A 793 0.03 -11.55 -16.51
C ARG A 793 -1.24 -11.70 -15.67
N TYR A 794 -1.16 -11.97 -14.37
CA TYR A 794 -2.33 -12.28 -13.55
C TYR A 794 -2.86 -11.05 -12.80
N TYR A 795 -4.11 -11.16 -12.36
CA TYR A 795 -4.80 -10.16 -11.55
C TYR A 795 -4.54 -10.40 -10.05
N TYR A 796 -4.22 -9.34 -9.30
CA TYR A 796 -3.60 -9.50 -7.97
C TYR A 796 -4.29 -8.74 -6.82
N ASN A 797 -5.52 -8.23 -6.97
CA ASN A 797 -5.94 -7.06 -6.21
C ASN A 797 -5.86 -7.16 -4.66
N ILE A 798 -6.23 -8.30 -4.06
CA ILE A 798 -6.15 -8.55 -2.60
C ILE A 798 -4.94 -9.39 -2.17
N ARG A 799 -4.20 -9.92 -3.14
CA ARG A 799 -3.11 -10.87 -2.91
C ARG A 799 -1.83 -10.10 -2.65
N GLN A 800 -1.22 -10.34 -1.50
CA GLN A 800 -0.10 -9.54 -0.98
C GLN A 800 1.22 -10.31 -0.89
N CYS A 801 1.22 -11.61 -1.18
CA CYS A 801 2.42 -12.45 -1.16
C CYS A 801 2.61 -13.10 -2.52
N ALA A 802 3.82 -13.47 -2.91
CA ALA A 802 4.06 -14.10 -4.21
C ALA A 802 4.58 -15.53 -4.08
N ALA A 803 4.17 -16.39 -5.01
CA ALA A 803 4.65 -17.75 -5.18
C ALA A 803 5.22 -17.96 -6.60
N ALA A 804 6.16 -18.87 -6.74
CA ALA A 804 6.72 -19.29 -8.02
C ALA A 804 6.17 -20.67 -8.42
N ASP A 805 5.86 -20.81 -9.70
CA ASP A 805 5.45 -22.08 -10.34
C ASP A 805 6.64 -23.03 -10.55
N LEU A 806 6.44 -24.33 -10.30
CA LEU A 806 7.46 -25.36 -10.50
C LEU A 806 8.00 -25.43 -11.94
N GLY A 807 7.11 -25.37 -12.94
CA GLY A 807 7.47 -25.64 -14.34
C GLY A 807 8.01 -24.42 -15.08
N THR A 808 7.46 -23.24 -14.81
CA THR A 808 7.76 -22.01 -15.55
C THR A 808 8.57 -20.98 -14.76
N MET A 809 8.69 -21.14 -13.43
CA MET A 809 9.17 -20.10 -12.50
C MET A 809 8.40 -18.78 -12.60
N THR A 810 7.23 -18.76 -13.24
CA THR A 810 6.37 -17.58 -13.31
C THR A 810 5.89 -17.22 -11.90
N TRP A 811 6.00 -15.96 -11.53
CA TRP A 811 5.55 -15.49 -10.21
C TRP A 811 4.08 -15.09 -10.24
N LEU A 812 3.33 -15.52 -9.23
CA LEU A 812 1.94 -15.16 -8.99
C LEU A 812 1.77 -14.51 -7.62
N ALA A 813 0.98 -13.44 -7.53
CA ALA A 813 0.44 -13.07 -6.24
C ALA A 813 -0.57 -14.12 -5.78
N MET A 814 -0.49 -14.44 -4.50
CA MET A 814 -1.31 -15.37 -3.75
C MET A 814 -1.73 -14.74 -2.41
N HIS A 815 -2.77 -15.32 -1.84
CA HIS A 815 -3.23 -14.98 -0.49
C HIS A 815 -2.18 -15.44 0.52
N CYS A 816 -1.73 -14.55 1.40
CA CYS A 816 -0.59 -14.82 2.28
C CYS A 816 -0.85 -15.96 3.30
N ASP A 817 -2.12 -16.24 3.58
CA ASP A 817 -2.64 -17.32 4.42
C ASP A 817 -2.78 -18.66 3.69
N SER A 818 -2.48 -18.71 2.38
CA SER A 818 -2.40 -19.99 1.65
C SER A 818 -1.23 -20.83 2.17
N GLU A 819 -1.42 -22.15 2.25
CA GLU A 819 -0.37 -23.07 2.69
C GLU A 819 0.36 -23.66 1.48
N LEU A 820 1.63 -23.30 1.30
CA LEU A 820 2.48 -23.76 0.19
C LEU A 820 3.80 -24.37 0.69
N ASP A 821 4.50 -25.05 -0.22
CA ASP A 821 5.92 -25.36 -0.05
C ASP A 821 6.74 -24.06 -0.23
N TRP A 822 8.03 -24.03 0.12
CA TRP A 822 8.80 -22.77 0.08
C TRP A 822 10.28 -22.98 -0.23
N ILE A 823 10.93 -21.89 -0.66
CA ILE A 823 12.35 -21.89 -1.02
C ILE A 823 13.07 -20.86 -0.14
N CYS A 824 14.14 -21.29 0.52
CA CYS A 824 15.02 -20.39 1.28
C CYS A 824 16.32 -20.10 0.51
N LYS A 825 16.88 -18.92 0.75
CA LYS A 825 18.14 -18.40 0.21
C LYS A 825 19.02 -17.87 1.34
N ILE A 826 20.31 -18.24 1.33
CA ILE A 826 21.30 -17.83 2.34
C ILE A 826 22.63 -17.41 1.68
N PRO A 827 23.34 -16.39 2.20
CA PRO A 827 24.70 -16.06 1.77
C PRO A 827 25.67 -17.26 1.87
N ARG A 828 26.65 -17.33 0.95
CA ARG A 828 27.75 -18.33 0.95
C ARG A 828 28.87 -18.06 1.95
#